data_AF-A0A9P7DVP4-F1
#
_entry.id   AF-A0A9P7DVP4-F1
#
_cell.length_a   1.000
_cell.length_b   1.000
_cell.length_c   1.000
_cell.angle_alpha   90.00
_cell.angle_beta   90.00
_cell.angle_gamma   90.00
#
_symmetry.space_group_name_H-M   'P 1'
#
loop_
_entity.id
_entity.type
_entity.pdbx_description
1 polymer ?
#
loop_
_entity_poly.entity_id
_entity_poly.type
_entity_poly.pdbx_seq_one_letter_code
_entity_poly.pdbx_strand_id
1 'polypeptide(L)'
;MDFTPVNEYGPRLCQRCNVQFDVSVTFEYIHSKDGSGRACCPPCAKHYIDRKAAELAQNNAVHGMGNNQHSGIDFTSMGASREALVKATSAAQRGERLFPSQHFSSGSPQMPGNPGQMLPPPALVSSYNSLCHSNGYTANHQFHHQHCSKMLRAASSSQGKSSTLLVGNIERDMRVSLSTTQTELRLDIIRHLQSPWTEWSRKHSLTLESLEMHKSPMMLLFDPRQPLYDPDAVVLHDFFLRSTTKDLVPKFYASTKVAILLIMTHAQYESVQLWREQIDELRHDDATEMKDIQTNLHTSPPVYATDEASNTTHSELPSRHPKKPRSPSHTTSSPTSSQAHKRVKENDHSTTYQTQGIETNDSEQDPEQSTTSQSLLSMSMSMSAVETHLPSRISSLLPATPRLFLPSQQQLEAATKAQGSIRKQASAVCKYNSNTFRVYQIRSVKFQDIITTPLNVTSSPFDLVSISIDSDAKSMIGTAGSFKTCHPALLHTTSLSATPGPSTSQSSIFTATHVVAKRVFFRKRDGNSKRQRFSKEDELGRTLDEANCLYWATCLMSLVYIFVDEMLQTQTVKQTVANEIPRLRLVYAAVAIPEDVSDRAGAAYLLEERIEGKFIKYINNNSAAPAHHLRGKEEKIGLFLCFAQHVQYQLTNEVVYLSDFQGSGDLLTDCQVMTGPDYMTNFGEGNYTEAFRTFKTTHKCNVFCRAFGLQPFIIAEQGSVYTTILNVYP
;
A
#
# COMPACT_ATOMS: atom_id res chain seq x y z
N MET A 1 -23.61 -29.24 10.57
CA MET A 1 -24.40 -28.06 11.01
C MET A 1 -24.02 -26.96 10.05
N ASP A 2 -24.87 -26.73 9.06
CA ASP A 2 -24.49 -25.94 7.88
C ASP A 2 -24.79 -24.46 8.13
N PHE A 3 -23.74 -23.65 8.04
CA PHE A 3 -23.77 -22.26 8.48
C PHE A 3 -24.39 -21.37 7.41
N THR A 4 -25.72 -21.24 7.43
CA THR A 4 -26.45 -20.30 6.57
C THR A 4 -26.33 -18.89 7.17
N PRO A 5 -25.71 -17.91 6.49
CA PRO A 5 -25.59 -16.56 7.02
C PRO A 5 -26.96 -15.85 6.97
N VAL A 6 -27.65 -15.78 8.11
CA VAL A 6 -28.93 -15.07 8.22
C VAL A 6 -28.70 -13.57 8.29
N ASN A 7 -29.16 -12.88 7.24
CA ASN A 7 -29.42 -11.45 7.21
C ASN A 7 -30.80 -11.31 6.54
N GLU A 8 -31.82 -10.94 7.32
CA GLU A 8 -33.21 -11.31 7.02
C GLU A 8 -34.05 -10.19 6.41
N TYR A 9 -33.69 -8.93 6.63
CA TYR A 9 -34.56 -7.77 6.35
C TYR A 9 -34.08 -6.94 5.15
N GLY A 10 -33.87 -7.60 4.00
CA GLY A 10 -33.55 -6.89 2.75
C GLY A 10 -33.55 -7.78 1.50
N PRO A 11 -33.93 -7.24 0.32
CA PRO A 11 -33.98 -7.97 -0.94
C PRO A 11 -32.60 -8.50 -1.36
N ARG A 12 -32.54 -9.76 -1.81
CA ARG A 12 -31.30 -10.53 -1.93
C ARG A 12 -30.70 -10.46 -3.34
N LEU A 13 -29.41 -10.16 -3.45
CA LEU A 13 -28.71 -10.05 -4.73
C LEU A 13 -27.93 -11.34 -5.07
N CYS A 14 -28.26 -12.00 -6.18
CA CYS A 14 -27.56 -13.22 -6.60
C CYS A 14 -26.10 -12.93 -7.00
N GLN A 15 -25.13 -13.50 -6.31
CA GLN A 15 -23.68 -13.27 -6.49
C GLN A 15 -23.10 -13.88 -7.80
N ARG A 16 -23.97 -14.33 -8.71
CA ARG A 16 -23.62 -14.88 -10.03
C ARG A 16 -24.24 -14.11 -11.20
N CYS A 17 -25.51 -13.71 -11.12
CA CYS A 17 -26.19 -12.96 -12.19
C CYS A 17 -26.51 -11.50 -11.84
N ASN A 18 -26.28 -11.07 -10.60
CA ASN A 18 -26.63 -9.74 -10.08
C ASN A 18 -28.10 -9.35 -10.26
N VAL A 19 -29.00 -10.33 -10.44
CA VAL A 19 -30.44 -10.10 -10.31
C VAL A 19 -30.80 -10.02 -8.83
N GLN A 20 -31.63 -9.03 -8.50
CA GLN A 20 -32.21 -8.82 -7.18
C GLN A 20 -33.50 -9.63 -7.07
N PHE A 21 -33.66 -10.34 -5.95
CA PHE A 21 -34.79 -11.21 -5.67
C PHE A 21 -35.48 -10.78 -4.37
N ASP A 22 -36.77 -11.10 -4.29
CA ASP A 22 -37.54 -10.96 -3.06
C ASP A 22 -36.97 -11.82 -1.91
N VAL A 23 -37.24 -11.43 -0.66
CA VAL A 23 -36.79 -12.14 0.55
C VAL A 23 -37.27 -13.60 0.63
N SER A 24 -38.42 -13.92 0.01
CA SER A 24 -38.96 -15.29 -0.08
C SER A 24 -38.09 -16.24 -0.91
N VAL A 25 -37.19 -15.74 -1.77
CA VAL A 25 -36.36 -16.59 -2.62
C VAL A 25 -35.20 -17.18 -1.82
N THR A 26 -35.25 -18.49 -1.61
CA THR A 26 -34.14 -19.26 -1.04
C THR A 26 -32.93 -19.24 -1.98
N PHE A 27 -31.74 -18.98 -1.43
CA PHE A 27 -30.48 -19.00 -2.17
C PHE A 27 -29.65 -20.21 -1.73
N GLU A 28 -28.98 -20.86 -2.68
CA GLU A 28 -28.04 -21.96 -2.40
C GLU A 28 -26.61 -21.42 -2.32
N TYR A 29 -25.83 -21.89 -1.35
CA TYR A 29 -24.42 -21.50 -1.21
C TYR A 29 -23.51 -22.48 -1.96
N ILE A 30 -23.00 -22.06 -3.11
CA ILE A 30 -22.18 -22.88 -4.00
C ILE A 30 -20.71 -22.76 -3.63
N HIS A 31 -20.11 -23.85 -3.13
CA HIS A 31 -18.69 -23.93 -2.80
C HIS A 31 -17.78 -24.16 -4.02
N SER A 32 -16.69 -23.39 -4.07
CA SER A 32 -15.56 -23.49 -5.00
C SER A 32 -14.51 -24.48 -4.52
N LYS A 33 -13.56 -24.87 -5.40
CA LYS A 33 -12.45 -25.80 -5.08
C LYS A 33 -11.39 -25.22 -4.11
N ASP A 34 -11.41 -23.91 -3.87
CA ASP A 34 -10.50 -23.17 -2.98
C ASP A 34 -11.07 -22.91 -1.57
N GLY A 35 -12.25 -23.45 -1.27
CA GLY A 35 -12.96 -23.22 0.00
C GLY A 35 -13.80 -21.94 0.04
N SER A 36 -13.68 -21.04 -0.95
CA SER A 36 -14.63 -19.93 -1.13
C SER A 36 -16.00 -20.45 -1.55
N GLY A 37 -17.04 -19.62 -1.46
CA GLY A 37 -18.35 -19.95 -2.01
C GLY A 37 -19.19 -18.71 -2.30
N ARG A 38 -20.35 -18.90 -2.92
CA ARG A 38 -21.25 -17.83 -3.37
C ARG A 38 -22.72 -18.17 -3.16
N ALA A 39 -23.48 -17.21 -2.66
CA ALA A 39 -24.94 -17.30 -2.57
C ALA A 39 -25.57 -17.04 -3.95
N CYS A 40 -26.19 -18.08 -4.51
CA CYS A 40 -26.79 -18.08 -5.84
C CYS A 40 -28.30 -18.27 -5.77
N CYS A 41 -29.05 -17.58 -6.63
CA CYS A 41 -30.46 -17.91 -6.85
C CYS A 41 -30.59 -19.30 -7.53
N PRO A 42 -31.74 -20.00 -7.40
CA PRO A 42 -31.87 -21.40 -7.83
C PRO A 42 -31.47 -21.68 -9.29
N PRO A 43 -31.78 -20.84 -10.30
CA PRO A 43 -31.32 -21.06 -11.68
C PRO A 43 -29.79 -21.02 -11.83
N CYS A 44 -29.11 -20.13 -11.08
CA CYS A 44 -27.64 -20.03 -11.09
C CYS A 44 -26.98 -21.18 -10.32
N ALA A 45 -27.61 -21.62 -9.23
CA ALA A 45 -27.17 -22.76 -8.45
C ALA A 45 -27.26 -24.07 -9.26
N LYS A 46 -28.45 -24.35 -9.83
CA LYS A 46 -28.68 -25.49 -10.72
C LYS A 46 -27.70 -25.51 -11.90
N HIS A 47 -27.50 -24.39 -12.60
CA HIS A 47 -26.52 -24.31 -13.68
C HIS A 47 -25.10 -24.71 -13.24
N TYR A 48 -24.68 -24.35 -12.02
CA TYR A 48 -23.36 -24.73 -11.50
C TYR A 48 -23.30 -26.22 -11.14
N ILE A 49 -24.37 -26.77 -10.55
CA ILE A 49 -24.50 -28.20 -10.23
C ILE A 49 -24.45 -29.04 -11.51
N ASP A 50 -25.27 -28.70 -12.51
CA ASP A 50 -25.33 -29.38 -13.81
C ASP A 50 -23.96 -29.34 -14.52
N ARG A 51 -23.28 -28.18 -14.51
CA ARG A 51 -21.93 -28.07 -15.09
C ARG A 51 -20.90 -28.91 -14.32
N LYS A 52 -20.96 -28.94 -12.99
CA LYS A 52 -20.06 -29.76 -12.16
C LYS A 52 -20.29 -31.26 -12.39
N ALA A 53 -21.53 -31.69 -12.60
CA ALA A 53 -21.85 -33.06 -13.00
C ALA A 53 -21.28 -33.40 -14.39
N ALA A 54 -21.39 -32.48 -15.37
CA ALA A 54 -20.78 -32.66 -16.69
C ALA A 54 -19.24 -32.72 -16.64
N GLU A 55 -18.59 -31.87 -15.84
CA GLU A 55 -17.15 -31.94 -15.58
C GLU A 55 -16.74 -33.32 -15.01
N LEU A 56 -17.50 -33.87 -14.05
CA LEU A 56 -17.26 -35.22 -13.49
C LEU A 56 -17.48 -36.33 -14.52
N ALA A 57 -18.55 -36.26 -15.32
CA ALA A 57 -18.83 -37.25 -16.37
C ALA A 57 -17.71 -37.30 -17.43
N GLN A 58 -17.18 -36.15 -17.85
CA GLN A 58 -16.07 -36.08 -18.79
C GLN A 58 -14.77 -36.67 -18.21
N ASN A 59 -14.42 -36.36 -16.96
CA ASN A 59 -13.25 -36.93 -16.30
C ASN A 59 -13.34 -38.46 -16.15
N ASN A 60 -14.53 -38.98 -15.81
CA ASN A 60 -14.76 -40.42 -15.71
C ASN A 60 -14.67 -41.13 -17.07
N ALA A 61 -15.15 -40.50 -18.14
CA ALA A 61 -15.04 -41.06 -19.50
C ALA A 61 -13.58 -41.21 -19.95
N VAL A 62 -12.71 -40.24 -19.63
CA VAL A 62 -11.27 -40.27 -19.96
C VAL A 62 -10.53 -41.39 -19.23
N HIS A 63 -10.98 -41.80 -18.05
CA HIS A 63 -10.39 -42.94 -17.31
C HIS A 63 -11.06 -44.30 -17.58
N GLY A 64 -12.13 -44.35 -18.39
CA GLY A 64 -12.86 -45.59 -18.69
C GLY A 64 -12.17 -46.55 -19.69
N MET A 65 -11.23 -46.05 -20.51
CA MET A 65 -10.53 -46.86 -21.51
C MET A 65 -9.13 -47.26 -21.03
N GLY A 66 -9.05 -48.35 -20.26
CA GLY A 66 -7.82 -48.71 -19.56
C GLY A 66 -7.61 -50.18 -19.20
N ASN A 67 -8.29 -51.15 -19.84
CA ASN A 67 -7.92 -52.57 -19.76
C ASN A 67 -8.65 -53.46 -20.79
N ASN A 68 -7.97 -53.83 -21.89
CA ASN A 68 -8.04 -55.20 -22.43
C ASN A 68 -7.02 -55.50 -23.55
N GLN A 69 -6.24 -56.57 -23.33
CA GLN A 69 -5.61 -57.52 -24.28
C GLN A 69 -4.70 -57.07 -25.44
N HIS A 70 -3.80 -57.97 -25.82
CA HIS A 70 -2.80 -57.82 -26.88
C HIS A 70 -3.38 -58.09 -28.29
N SER A 71 -2.99 -57.27 -29.27
CA SER A 71 -2.51 -57.72 -30.59
C SER A 71 -1.79 -56.56 -31.30
N GLY A 72 -1.13 -56.83 -32.43
CA GLY A 72 -0.12 -55.95 -33.02
C GLY A 72 -0.64 -54.60 -33.54
N ILE A 73 0.21 -53.57 -33.47
CA ILE A 73 -0.05 -52.23 -34.02
C ILE A 73 0.76 -52.04 -35.30
N ASP A 74 0.06 -51.77 -36.39
CA ASP A 74 0.62 -51.23 -37.64
C ASP A 74 0.77 -49.70 -37.54
N PHE A 75 1.74 -49.11 -38.24
CA PHE A 75 2.38 -47.85 -37.82
C PHE A 75 2.19 -46.67 -38.79
N THR A 76 0.97 -46.44 -39.31
CA THR A 76 0.67 -45.30 -40.20
C THR A 76 -0.59 -44.50 -39.84
N SER A 77 -0.44 -43.48 -38.99
CA SER A 77 -1.05 -42.14 -39.18
C SER A 77 -0.64 -41.18 -38.05
N MET A 78 -0.49 -39.89 -38.36
CA MET A 78 -0.14 -38.85 -37.37
C MET A 78 -1.36 -38.03 -36.95
N GLY A 79 -1.54 -37.89 -35.63
CA GLY A 79 -2.44 -36.92 -35.00
C GLY A 79 -1.90 -36.52 -33.63
N ALA A 80 -0.99 -35.55 -33.59
CA ALA A 80 -0.21 -35.25 -32.39
C ALA A 80 -1.06 -34.69 -31.24
N SER A 81 -1.18 -35.44 -30.13
CA SER A 81 -1.88 -34.99 -28.93
C SER A 81 -1.09 -33.90 -28.18
N ARG A 82 -1.84 -33.01 -27.52
CA ARG A 82 -1.34 -31.87 -26.74
C ARG A 82 -0.49 -32.28 -25.52
N GLU A 83 -0.54 -33.55 -25.11
CA GLU A 83 0.10 -34.06 -23.90
C GLU A 83 1.61 -34.33 -24.08
N ALA A 84 2.03 -34.67 -25.31
CA ALA A 84 3.45 -34.83 -25.63
C ALA A 84 4.25 -33.54 -25.34
N LEU A 85 3.66 -32.37 -25.63
CA LEU A 85 4.26 -31.06 -25.40
C LEU A 85 4.42 -30.75 -23.89
N VAL A 86 3.44 -31.18 -23.08
CA VAL A 86 3.46 -31.01 -21.62
C VAL A 86 4.53 -31.90 -20.99
N LYS A 87 4.59 -33.19 -21.35
CA LYS A 87 5.63 -34.12 -20.83
C LYS A 87 7.04 -33.68 -21.22
N ALA A 88 7.26 -33.17 -22.43
CA ALA A 88 8.56 -32.65 -22.86
C ALA A 88 9.03 -31.45 -22.00
N THR A 89 8.12 -30.56 -21.60
CA THR A 89 8.47 -29.36 -20.82
C THR A 89 8.89 -29.70 -19.38
N SER A 90 8.30 -30.75 -18.78
CA SER A 90 8.63 -31.18 -17.41
C SER A 90 9.94 -31.99 -17.28
N ALA A 91 10.48 -32.51 -18.39
CA ALA A 91 11.76 -33.24 -18.38
C ALA A 91 12.98 -32.29 -18.34
N ALA A 92 12.89 -31.15 -19.01
CA ALA A 92 14.01 -30.23 -19.25
C ALA A 92 14.54 -29.44 -18.01
N GLN A 93 14.01 -29.71 -16.81
CA GLN A 93 14.39 -29.00 -15.57
C GLN A 93 15.23 -29.83 -14.58
N ARG A 94 15.56 -31.09 -14.89
CA ARG A 94 16.50 -31.90 -14.09
C ARG A 94 17.73 -32.26 -14.92
N GLY A 95 18.79 -31.46 -14.75
CA GLY A 95 20.04 -31.57 -15.49
C GLY A 95 20.96 -32.66 -14.95
N GLU A 96 20.68 -33.91 -15.28
CA GLU A 96 21.60 -35.04 -15.09
C GLU A 96 22.22 -35.46 -16.43
N ARG A 97 23.52 -35.79 -16.41
CA ARG A 97 24.30 -36.10 -17.62
C ARG A 97 24.63 -37.60 -17.69
N LEU A 98 24.15 -38.28 -18.73
CA LEU A 98 24.90 -39.35 -19.40
C LEU A 98 24.61 -39.28 -20.91
N PHE A 99 25.66 -39.39 -21.72
CA PHE A 99 25.58 -39.63 -23.18
C PHE A 99 25.71 -41.14 -23.45
N PRO A 100 25.21 -41.63 -24.59
CA PRO A 100 26.16 -41.93 -25.68
C PRO A 100 25.91 -41.11 -26.97
N SER A 101 26.90 -41.14 -27.87
CA SER A 101 26.87 -40.49 -29.20
C SER A 101 26.48 -41.50 -30.30
N GLN A 102 25.76 -41.03 -31.32
CA GLN A 102 25.90 -41.53 -32.71
C GLN A 102 25.74 -40.40 -33.74
N HIS A 103 26.22 -40.67 -34.96
CA HIS A 103 26.62 -39.72 -36.01
C HIS A 103 25.52 -39.31 -37.03
N PHE A 104 25.92 -38.38 -37.92
CA PHE A 104 25.33 -38.07 -39.24
C PHE A 104 24.04 -37.20 -39.24
N SER A 105 23.78 -36.34 -40.25
CA SER A 105 24.62 -35.90 -41.39
C SER A 105 24.28 -34.47 -41.84
N SER A 106 25.05 -33.94 -42.79
CA SER A 106 24.87 -32.61 -43.39
C SER A 106 23.77 -32.56 -44.47
N GLY A 107 23.16 -31.38 -44.64
CA GLY A 107 22.24 -31.06 -45.73
C GLY A 107 22.06 -29.54 -45.86
N SER A 108 22.27 -29.00 -47.06
CA SER A 108 22.29 -27.54 -47.36
C SER A 108 21.18 -27.15 -48.34
N PRO A 109 20.82 -25.85 -48.49
CA PRO A 109 19.47 -25.44 -48.88
C PRO A 109 19.30 -25.12 -50.38
N GLN A 110 18.05 -24.87 -50.79
CA GLN A 110 17.70 -24.16 -52.03
C GLN A 110 16.74 -22.99 -51.77
N MET A 111 17.02 -21.87 -52.45
CA MET A 111 16.10 -20.76 -52.73
C MET A 111 15.61 -20.91 -54.19
N PRO A 112 14.47 -20.31 -54.59
CA PRO A 112 14.56 -18.97 -55.23
C PRO A 112 13.31 -18.07 -55.06
N GLY A 113 13.38 -16.81 -55.51
CA GLY A 113 12.21 -16.02 -55.91
C GLY A 113 12.04 -14.64 -55.26
N ASN A 114 12.21 -13.58 -56.05
CA ASN A 114 11.99 -12.15 -55.76
C ASN A 114 11.89 -11.42 -57.13
N PRO A 115 11.42 -10.16 -57.30
CA PRO A 115 10.63 -9.27 -56.44
C PRO A 115 9.28 -8.81 -57.08
N GLY A 116 8.55 -7.93 -56.41
CA GLY A 116 7.45 -7.13 -57.02
C GLY A 116 7.23 -5.80 -56.29
N GLN A 117 7.34 -4.67 -57.00
CA GLN A 117 7.10 -3.31 -56.48
C GLN A 117 5.70 -2.81 -56.84
N MET A 118 5.09 -1.95 -56.02
CA MET A 118 4.30 -0.77 -56.45
C MET A 118 4.22 0.28 -55.32
N LEU A 119 4.03 1.55 -55.68
CA LEU A 119 3.79 2.70 -54.79
C LEU A 119 2.43 3.36 -55.13
N PRO A 120 1.85 4.19 -54.23
CA PRO A 120 0.44 4.60 -54.30
C PRO A 120 0.18 5.93 -55.05
N PRO A 121 -1.06 6.18 -55.52
CA PRO A 121 -1.52 7.48 -56.00
C PRO A 121 -2.01 8.42 -54.86
N PRO A 122 -2.14 9.75 -55.11
CA PRO A 122 -2.30 10.76 -54.06
C PRO A 122 -3.75 11.25 -53.80
N ALA A 123 -3.89 12.19 -52.86
CA ALA A 123 -5.14 12.75 -52.36
C ALA A 123 -5.77 13.85 -53.25
N LEU A 124 -7.02 14.23 -52.92
CA LEU A 124 -7.63 15.51 -53.29
C LEU A 124 -8.36 16.14 -52.10
N VAL A 125 -8.46 17.47 -52.13
CA VAL A 125 -9.11 18.32 -51.11
C VAL A 125 -10.34 18.98 -51.74
N SER A 126 -11.42 19.15 -50.98
CA SER A 126 -12.48 20.11 -51.31
C SER A 126 -13.14 20.65 -50.04
N SER A 127 -13.59 21.90 -50.08
CA SER A 127 -14.11 22.65 -48.94
C SER A 127 -15.15 23.66 -49.38
N TYR A 128 -16.30 23.72 -48.70
CA TYR A 128 -17.23 24.84 -48.77
C TYR A 128 -18.06 24.95 -47.47
N ASN A 129 -18.45 26.17 -47.12
CA ASN A 129 -19.24 26.51 -45.93
C ASN A 129 -20.74 26.59 -46.26
N SER A 130 -21.64 26.35 -45.28
CA SER A 130 -22.52 27.39 -44.71
C SER A 130 -23.49 26.84 -43.63
N LEU A 131 -24.16 27.76 -42.93
CA LEU A 131 -24.97 27.62 -41.71
C LEU A 131 -26.31 26.86 -41.89
N CYS A 132 -26.74 26.15 -40.84
CA CYS A 132 -27.92 26.53 -40.04
C CYS A 132 -27.92 25.84 -38.65
N HIS A 133 -28.80 26.26 -37.73
CA HIS A 133 -28.76 25.87 -36.30
C HIS A 133 -29.66 24.67 -35.95
N SER A 134 -29.17 23.78 -35.07
CA SER A 134 -30.03 22.93 -34.22
C SER A 134 -29.26 22.49 -32.96
N ASN A 135 -29.85 22.66 -31.77
CA ASN A 135 -29.26 22.20 -30.50
C ASN A 135 -29.41 20.66 -30.36
N GLY A 136 -28.45 19.90 -30.89
CA GLY A 136 -28.43 18.43 -30.82
C GLY A 136 -27.47 17.89 -29.75
N TYR A 137 -27.94 16.95 -28.93
CA TYR A 137 -27.08 16.18 -28.03
C TYR A 137 -26.05 15.36 -28.83
N THR A 138 -24.77 15.50 -28.52
CA THR A 138 -23.69 14.79 -29.24
C THR A 138 -23.67 13.30 -28.90
N ALA A 139 -23.22 12.48 -29.85
CA ALA A 139 -23.17 11.01 -29.74
C ALA A 139 -22.42 10.48 -28.49
N ASN A 140 -21.52 11.28 -27.92
CA ASN A 140 -20.83 10.97 -26.66
C ASN A 140 -21.79 10.67 -25.48
N HIS A 141 -23.02 11.18 -25.50
CA HIS A 141 -24.03 10.86 -24.48
C HIS A 141 -24.39 9.36 -24.44
N GLN A 142 -24.26 8.62 -25.54
CA GLN A 142 -24.51 7.16 -25.54
C GLN A 142 -23.53 6.39 -24.63
N PHE A 143 -22.35 6.96 -24.37
CA PHE A 143 -21.36 6.36 -23.47
C PHE A 143 -21.50 6.82 -22.01
N HIS A 144 -22.40 7.74 -21.68
CA HIS A 144 -22.63 8.23 -20.31
C HIS A 144 -22.87 7.09 -19.32
N HIS A 145 -23.80 6.18 -19.65
CA HIS A 145 -24.09 5.02 -18.80
C HIS A 145 -22.88 4.09 -18.66
N GLN A 146 -22.05 3.94 -19.69
CA GLN A 146 -20.84 3.10 -19.65
C GLN A 146 -19.70 3.75 -18.84
N HIS A 147 -19.58 5.08 -18.89
CA HIS A 147 -18.61 5.84 -18.11
C HIS A 147 -18.98 5.87 -16.63
N CYS A 148 -20.24 6.18 -16.30
CA CYS A 148 -20.77 6.02 -14.94
C CYS A 148 -20.62 4.58 -14.45
N SER A 149 -20.88 3.57 -15.29
CA SER A 149 -20.64 2.16 -14.96
C SER A 149 -19.16 1.78 -14.80
N LYS A 150 -18.19 2.60 -15.24
CA LYS A 150 -16.76 2.44 -14.95
C LYS A 150 -16.37 3.17 -13.66
N MET A 151 -16.86 4.39 -13.48
CA MET A 151 -16.65 5.20 -12.26
C MET A 151 -17.26 4.53 -11.01
N LEU A 152 -18.51 4.05 -11.08
CA LEU A 152 -19.09 3.23 -10.01
C LEU A 152 -18.30 1.94 -9.79
N ARG A 153 -17.78 1.30 -10.84
CA ARG A 153 -16.91 0.12 -10.66
C ARG A 153 -15.53 0.44 -10.05
N ALA A 154 -15.09 1.69 -10.04
CA ALA A 154 -13.96 2.12 -9.21
C ALA A 154 -14.42 2.35 -7.75
N ALA A 155 -15.44 3.17 -7.54
CA ALA A 155 -15.94 3.55 -6.20
C ALA A 155 -16.51 2.36 -5.38
N SER A 156 -17.25 1.46 -6.01
CA SER A 156 -17.89 0.30 -5.36
C SER A 156 -16.98 -0.92 -5.22
N SER A 157 -15.70 -0.84 -5.61
CA SER A 157 -14.78 -1.99 -5.59
C SER A 157 -14.01 -2.20 -4.27
N SER A 158 -14.28 -1.38 -3.24
CA SER A 158 -13.73 -1.55 -1.89
C SER A 158 -14.81 -1.43 -0.82
N GLN A 159 -15.37 -2.56 -0.40
CA GLN A 159 -16.09 -2.64 0.88
C GLN A 159 -15.08 -2.35 2.02
N GLY A 160 -15.45 -1.51 2.99
CA GLY A 160 -14.60 -1.17 4.15
C GLY A 160 -13.83 0.16 4.08
N LYS A 161 -14.10 1.03 3.09
CA LYS A 161 -13.58 2.42 3.07
C LYS A 161 -14.69 3.44 3.35
N SER A 162 -14.30 4.62 3.85
CA SER A 162 -15.17 5.80 3.87
C SER A 162 -15.72 6.01 2.46
N SER A 163 -17.04 5.94 2.32
CA SER A 163 -17.68 5.79 1.01
C SER A 163 -17.92 7.15 0.37
N THR A 164 -16.88 7.69 -0.29
CA THR A 164 -17.00 8.85 -1.18
C THR A 164 -17.92 8.49 -2.35
N LEU A 165 -19.21 8.72 -2.16
CA LEU A 165 -20.25 8.47 -3.15
C LEU A 165 -20.08 9.44 -4.33
N LEU A 166 -20.14 8.93 -5.56
CA LEU A 166 -20.19 9.80 -6.74
C LEU A 166 -21.60 10.38 -6.88
N VAL A 167 -21.82 11.55 -6.25
CA VAL A 167 -23.11 12.26 -6.22
C VAL A 167 -23.53 12.79 -7.60
N GLY A 168 -22.56 13.10 -8.47
CA GLY A 168 -22.79 13.52 -9.85
C GLY A 168 -21.51 13.56 -10.67
N ASN A 169 -21.64 13.67 -11.99
CA ASN A 169 -20.51 13.85 -12.92
C ASN A 169 -20.88 14.93 -13.95
N ILE A 170 -19.98 15.89 -14.19
CA ILE A 170 -20.20 17.01 -15.11
C ILE A 170 -18.95 17.16 -15.98
N GLU A 171 -19.09 16.98 -17.28
CA GLU A 171 -18.02 17.27 -18.25
C GLU A 171 -18.27 18.65 -18.90
N ARG A 172 -17.25 19.51 -18.88
CA ARG A 172 -17.24 20.84 -19.52
C ARG A 172 -15.88 21.09 -20.16
N ASP A 173 -15.88 21.66 -21.36
CA ASP A 173 -14.67 22.19 -21.97
C ASP A 173 -14.38 23.58 -21.37
N MET A 174 -13.16 23.76 -20.86
CA MET A 174 -12.67 25.03 -20.31
C MET A 174 -11.41 25.46 -21.06
N ARG A 175 -11.27 26.77 -21.32
CA ARG A 175 -10.05 27.37 -21.85
C ARG A 175 -9.35 28.10 -20.71
N VAL A 176 -8.13 27.71 -20.40
CA VAL A 176 -7.32 28.24 -19.31
C VAL A 176 -5.93 28.64 -19.83
N SER A 177 -5.34 29.70 -19.29
CA SER A 177 -4.03 30.20 -19.70
C SER A 177 -2.91 29.39 -19.05
N LEU A 178 -1.75 29.24 -19.70
CA LEU A 178 -0.58 28.66 -19.03
C LEU A 178 -0.15 29.47 -17.80
N SER A 179 -0.51 30.76 -17.74
CA SER A 179 -0.28 31.64 -16.58
C SER A 179 -1.35 31.53 -15.49
N THR A 180 -2.39 30.71 -15.66
CA THR A 180 -3.53 30.67 -14.75
C THR A 180 -3.13 30.16 -13.37
N THR A 181 -3.37 30.97 -12.34
CA THR A 181 -3.03 30.64 -10.95
C THR A 181 -3.99 29.62 -10.34
N GLN A 182 -3.63 29.06 -9.19
CA GLN A 182 -4.50 28.19 -8.39
C GLN A 182 -5.84 28.88 -8.05
N THR A 183 -5.78 30.17 -7.73
CA THR A 183 -6.96 30.99 -7.38
C THR A 183 -7.84 31.25 -8.60
N GLU A 184 -7.25 31.63 -9.74
CA GLU A 184 -7.99 31.85 -10.98
C GLU A 184 -8.66 30.56 -11.47
N LEU A 185 -7.94 29.43 -11.47
CA LEU A 185 -8.50 28.13 -11.87
C LEU A 185 -9.70 27.73 -11.00
N ARG A 186 -9.62 27.94 -9.68
CA ARG A 186 -10.73 27.70 -8.75
C ARG A 186 -11.95 28.57 -9.11
N LEU A 187 -11.75 29.87 -9.33
CA LEU A 187 -12.83 30.81 -9.67
C LEU A 187 -13.48 30.48 -11.02
N ASP A 188 -12.70 30.04 -12.00
CA ASP A 188 -13.19 29.58 -13.30
C ASP A 188 -14.02 28.29 -13.16
N ILE A 189 -13.54 27.30 -12.41
CA ILE A 189 -14.27 26.05 -12.13
C ILE A 189 -15.61 26.35 -11.46
N ILE A 190 -15.63 27.22 -10.43
CA ILE A 190 -16.86 27.65 -9.76
C ILE A 190 -17.81 28.32 -10.77
N ARG A 191 -17.33 29.27 -11.57
CA ARG A 191 -18.15 29.98 -12.56
C ARG A 191 -18.80 29.03 -13.59
N HIS A 192 -18.07 28.00 -14.02
CA HIS A 192 -18.58 27.00 -14.97
C HIS A 192 -19.53 25.97 -14.34
N LEU A 193 -19.43 25.71 -13.03
CA LEU A 193 -20.26 24.73 -12.33
C LEU A 193 -21.45 25.34 -11.55
N GLN A 194 -21.46 26.66 -11.30
CA GLN A 194 -22.46 27.32 -10.45
C GLN A 194 -23.91 27.11 -10.93
N SER A 195 -24.18 27.18 -12.23
CA SER A 195 -25.52 26.95 -12.79
C SER A 195 -25.97 25.49 -12.61
N PRO A 196 -25.22 24.46 -13.08
CA PRO A 196 -25.51 23.06 -12.79
C PRO A 196 -25.65 22.73 -11.29
N TRP A 197 -24.81 23.33 -10.44
CA TRP A 197 -24.89 23.16 -8.99
C TRP A 197 -26.21 23.72 -8.43
N THR A 198 -26.56 24.96 -8.79
CA THR A 198 -27.79 25.63 -8.33
C THR A 198 -29.06 24.89 -8.76
N GLU A 199 -29.04 24.27 -9.94
CA GLU A 199 -30.10 23.40 -10.44
C GLU A 199 -30.18 22.09 -9.64
N TRP A 200 -29.06 21.36 -9.52
CA TRP A 200 -28.99 20.07 -8.81
C TRP A 200 -29.36 20.19 -7.32
N SER A 201 -28.83 21.21 -6.64
CA SER A 201 -29.05 21.47 -5.20
C SER A 201 -30.39 22.15 -4.91
N ARG A 202 -31.17 22.53 -5.95
CA ARG A 202 -32.41 23.32 -5.83
C ARG A 202 -32.22 24.59 -4.97
N LYS A 203 -31.17 25.36 -5.26
CA LYS A 203 -30.80 26.60 -4.55
C LYS A 203 -30.55 26.42 -3.03
N HIS A 204 -30.05 25.25 -2.60
CA HIS A 204 -29.59 25.05 -1.22
C HIS A 204 -28.48 26.04 -0.84
N SER A 205 -28.30 26.30 0.45
CA SER A 205 -27.34 27.28 0.98
C SER A 205 -25.87 26.85 0.89
N LEU A 206 -25.58 25.58 0.60
CA LEU A 206 -24.22 25.07 0.39
C LEU A 206 -23.65 25.61 -0.94
N THR A 207 -22.59 26.41 -0.88
CA THR A 207 -21.99 27.06 -2.06
C THR A 207 -20.73 26.33 -2.53
N LEU A 208 -20.36 26.47 -3.81
CA LEU A 208 -19.19 25.79 -4.37
C LEU A 208 -17.86 26.28 -3.78
N GLU A 209 -17.81 27.52 -3.29
CA GLU A 209 -16.66 28.10 -2.58
C GLU A 209 -16.32 27.32 -1.29
N SER A 210 -17.34 26.69 -0.68
CA SER A 210 -17.27 25.97 0.60
C SER A 210 -16.93 24.48 0.48
N LEU A 211 -16.62 24.00 -0.72
CA LEU A 211 -16.23 22.62 -0.99
C LEU A 211 -14.71 22.48 -1.14
N GLU A 212 -14.19 21.33 -0.74
CA GLU A 212 -12.83 20.92 -1.08
C GLU A 212 -12.73 20.62 -2.60
N MET A 213 -11.60 20.92 -3.22
CA MET A 213 -11.34 20.65 -4.64
C MET A 213 -10.05 19.85 -4.82
N HIS A 214 -10.12 18.76 -5.56
CA HIS A 214 -8.99 17.84 -5.79
C HIS A 214 -8.86 17.46 -7.28
N LYS A 215 -7.66 17.52 -7.83
CA LYS A 215 -7.32 16.95 -9.15
C LYS A 215 -7.07 15.46 -9.00
N SER A 216 -7.74 14.63 -9.81
CA SER A 216 -7.53 13.18 -9.76
C SER A 216 -6.12 12.78 -10.25
N PRO A 217 -5.37 11.90 -9.54
CA PRO A 217 -5.74 11.24 -8.28
C PRO A 217 -5.37 12.06 -7.03
N MET A 218 -6.38 12.65 -6.39
CA MET A 218 -6.32 13.27 -5.04
C MET A 218 -5.16 14.24 -4.76
N MET A 219 -4.76 15.03 -5.76
CA MET A 219 -3.91 16.21 -5.56
C MET A 219 -4.81 17.39 -5.15
N LEU A 220 -4.70 17.83 -3.90
CA LEU A 220 -5.48 18.95 -3.35
C LEU A 220 -5.23 20.24 -4.16
N LEU A 221 -6.32 20.89 -4.59
CA LEU A 221 -6.31 22.20 -5.24
C LEU A 221 -6.89 23.30 -4.33
N PHE A 222 -7.78 22.95 -3.42
CA PHE A 222 -8.33 23.90 -2.45
C PHE A 222 -8.97 23.19 -1.25
N ASP A 223 -8.67 23.67 -0.04
CA ASP A 223 -9.40 23.33 1.19
C ASP A 223 -9.99 24.62 1.80
N PRO A 224 -11.32 24.73 1.97
CA PRO A 224 -11.95 25.90 2.59
C PRO A 224 -11.52 26.13 4.06
N ARG A 225 -11.00 25.12 4.75
CA ARG A 225 -10.48 25.20 6.12
C ARG A 225 -9.04 25.70 6.18
N GLN A 226 -8.30 25.58 5.09
CA GLN A 226 -6.91 26.04 4.95
C GLN A 226 -6.80 26.89 3.68
N PRO A 227 -7.30 28.14 3.70
CA PRO A 227 -7.18 29.06 2.58
C PRO A 227 -5.71 29.48 2.40
N LEU A 228 -5.01 28.68 1.59
CA LEU A 228 -3.77 28.94 0.85
C LEU A 228 -2.44 28.64 1.55
N TYR A 229 -1.63 27.88 0.83
CA TYR A 229 -0.18 27.99 0.79
C TYR A 229 0.14 28.40 -0.66
N ASP A 230 0.42 29.69 -0.88
CA ASP A 230 0.56 30.36 -2.19
C ASP A 230 -0.69 30.40 -3.13
N PRO A 231 -1.46 31.51 -3.19
CA PRO A 231 -2.57 31.69 -4.15
C PRO A 231 -2.17 31.90 -5.61
N ASP A 232 -0.94 32.37 -5.84
CA ASP A 232 -0.46 32.89 -7.13
C ASP A 232 0.38 31.84 -7.88
N ALA A 233 0.63 30.69 -7.23
CA ALA A 233 1.20 29.49 -7.83
C ALA A 233 0.51 29.09 -9.15
N VAL A 234 1.31 28.90 -10.20
CA VAL A 234 0.85 28.61 -11.57
C VAL A 234 0.66 27.10 -11.75
N VAL A 235 -0.50 26.60 -11.33
CA VAL A 235 -0.80 25.16 -11.23
C VAL A 235 -0.86 24.40 -12.55
N LEU A 236 -1.06 25.04 -13.70
CA LEU A 236 -1.24 24.31 -14.97
C LEU A 236 0.00 23.54 -15.43
N HIS A 237 1.19 23.91 -14.97
CA HIS A 237 2.40 23.14 -15.22
C HIS A 237 2.26 21.70 -14.72
N ASP A 238 1.77 21.49 -13.49
CA ASP A 238 1.58 20.15 -12.90
C ASP A 238 0.46 19.33 -13.58
N PHE A 239 -0.43 19.99 -14.32
CA PHE A 239 -1.59 19.35 -14.96
C PHE A 239 -1.20 18.81 -16.34
N PHE A 240 -0.42 19.58 -17.10
CA PHE A 240 -0.18 19.36 -18.52
C PHE A 240 1.28 19.08 -18.90
N LEU A 241 2.27 19.44 -18.09
CA LEU A 241 3.63 18.94 -18.27
C LEU A 241 3.75 17.52 -17.74
N ARG A 242 4.36 16.63 -18.53
CA ARG A 242 4.78 15.30 -18.07
C ARG A 242 6.15 14.97 -18.64
N SER A 243 7.10 14.66 -17.75
CA SER A 243 8.30 13.92 -18.12
C SER A 243 7.91 12.45 -18.42
N THR A 244 8.77 11.72 -19.10
CA THR A 244 8.58 10.29 -19.36
C THR A 244 9.86 9.53 -19.06
N THR A 245 9.78 8.23 -18.79
CA THR A 245 10.99 7.40 -18.55
C THR A 245 11.91 7.26 -19.77
N LYS A 246 11.51 7.78 -20.93
CA LYS A 246 12.34 7.87 -22.15
C LYS A 246 12.83 9.29 -22.47
N ASP A 247 12.28 10.31 -21.82
CA ASP A 247 12.55 11.71 -22.11
C ASP A 247 12.33 12.55 -20.84
N LEU A 248 13.45 13.05 -20.30
CA LEU A 248 13.48 13.80 -19.05
C LEU A 248 13.00 15.25 -19.23
N VAL A 249 12.94 15.76 -20.47
CA VAL A 249 12.39 17.09 -20.74
C VAL A 249 10.86 17.03 -20.57
N PRO A 250 10.26 17.79 -19.65
CA PRO A 250 8.81 17.76 -19.46
C PRO A 250 8.11 18.26 -20.73
N LYS A 251 7.26 17.42 -21.33
CA LYS A 251 6.49 17.79 -22.54
C LYS A 251 5.10 18.24 -22.16
N PHE A 252 4.60 19.25 -22.87
CA PHE A 252 3.26 19.79 -22.70
C PHE A 252 2.22 18.98 -23.51
N TYR A 253 1.24 18.41 -22.82
CA TYR A 253 0.19 17.58 -23.41
C TYR A 253 -1.13 18.36 -23.52
N ALA A 254 -1.23 19.19 -24.55
CA ALA A 254 -2.47 19.88 -24.92
C ALA A 254 -3.65 18.90 -25.06
N SER A 255 -4.86 19.36 -24.76
CA SER A 255 -6.11 18.55 -24.82
C SER A 255 -6.17 17.35 -23.87
N THR A 256 -5.34 17.32 -22.81
CA THR A 256 -5.47 16.31 -21.75
C THR A 256 -6.77 16.52 -20.96
N LYS A 257 -7.65 15.51 -20.89
CA LYS A 257 -8.79 15.53 -19.96
C LYS A 257 -8.28 15.51 -18.51
N VAL A 258 -8.70 16.48 -17.72
CA VAL A 258 -8.44 16.58 -16.28
C VAL A 258 -9.74 16.31 -15.53
N ALA A 259 -9.71 15.41 -14.55
CA ALA A 259 -10.85 15.18 -13.66
C ALA A 259 -10.64 15.96 -12.35
N ILE A 260 -11.56 16.88 -12.08
CA ILE A 260 -11.66 17.60 -10.80
C ILE A 260 -12.76 16.94 -9.97
N LEU A 261 -12.45 16.69 -8.70
CA LEU A 261 -13.37 16.18 -7.69
C LEU A 261 -13.73 17.33 -6.76
N LEU A 262 -15.03 17.59 -6.62
CA LEU A 262 -15.56 18.43 -5.54
C LEU A 262 -15.97 17.52 -4.39
N ILE A 263 -15.47 17.80 -3.18
CA ILE A 263 -15.73 16.97 -2.01
C ILE A 263 -16.52 17.78 -0.97
N MET A 264 -17.58 17.16 -0.46
CA MET A 264 -18.43 17.63 0.63
C MET A 264 -18.52 16.54 1.70
N THR A 265 -18.83 16.92 2.94
CA THR A 265 -19.05 15.96 4.03
C THR A 265 -20.39 15.23 3.87
N HIS A 266 -20.54 14.08 4.55
CA HIS A 266 -21.81 13.33 4.53
C HIS A 266 -22.98 14.18 5.04
N ALA A 267 -22.78 14.94 6.13
CA ALA A 267 -23.79 15.85 6.68
C ALA A 267 -24.15 17.00 5.73
N GLN A 268 -23.19 17.52 4.95
CA GLN A 268 -23.48 18.49 3.88
C GLN A 268 -24.34 17.86 2.78
N TYR A 269 -24.03 16.63 2.35
CA TYR A 269 -24.82 15.89 1.37
C TYR A 269 -26.24 15.58 1.85
N GLU A 270 -26.40 15.12 3.10
CA GLU A 270 -27.70 14.86 3.74
C GLU A 270 -28.54 16.13 3.85
N SER A 271 -27.93 17.25 4.26
CA SER A 271 -28.61 18.55 4.29
C SER A 271 -29.14 18.97 2.91
N VAL A 272 -28.40 18.67 1.83
CA VAL A 272 -28.87 18.92 0.46
C VAL A 272 -29.99 17.95 0.06
N GLN A 273 -29.98 16.69 0.48
CA GLN A 273 -31.08 15.75 0.15
C GLN A 273 -32.37 16.11 0.88
N LEU A 274 -32.32 16.36 2.19
CA LEU A 274 -33.48 16.76 2.99
C LEU A 274 -34.12 18.06 2.46
N TRP A 275 -33.30 19.03 2.03
CA TRP A 275 -33.79 20.24 1.35
C TRP A 275 -34.45 19.94 0.01
N ARG A 276 -33.89 19.02 -0.78
CA ARG A 276 -34.49 18.63 -2.06
C ARG A 276 -35.84 17.95 -1.83
N GLU A 277 -35.95 17.08 -0.84
CA GLU A 277 -37.19 16.40 -0.45
C GLU A 277 -38.27 17.42 -0.02
N GLN A 278 -37.97 18.33 0.90
CA GLN A 278 -38.88 19.42 1.32
C GLN A 278 -39.37 20.28 0.15
N ILE A 279 -38.51 20.57 -0.84
CA ILE A 279 -38.89 21.34 -2.03
C ILE A 279 -39.76 20.53 -3.01
N ASP A 280 -39.72 19.19 -2.99
CA ASP A 280 -40.68 18.37 -3.74
C ASP A 280 -42.01 18.20 -2.99
N GLU A 281 -42.01 18.11 -1.66
CA GLU A 281 -43.23 18.06 -0.83
C GLU A 281 -44.10 19.31 -1.06
N LEU A 282 -43.54 20.51 -0.87
CA LEU A 282 -44.23 21.79 -1.10
C LEU A 282 -44.81 21.90 -2.52
N ARG A 283 -44.17 21.29 -3.52
CA ARG A 283 -44.65 21.27 -4.91
C ARG A 283 -45.80 20.28 -5.15
N HIS A 284 -45.91 19.23 -4.34
CA HIS A 284 -47.07 18.34 -4.39
C HIS A 284 -48.29 19.01 -3.73
N ASP A 285 -48.09 19.78 -2.67
CA ASP A 285 -49.16 20.55 -2.02
C ASP A 285 -49.70 21.64 -2.96
N ASP A 286 -48.85 22.53 -3.51
CA ASP A 286 -49.22 23.53 -4.53
C ASP A 286 -50.00 22.91 -5.70
N ALA A 287 -49.54 21.74 -6.19
CA ALA A 287 -50.13 21.03 -7.32
C ALA A 287 -51.39 20.21 -6.97
N THR A 288 -51.71 20.06 -5.68
CA THR A 288 -52.92 19.42 -5.17
C THR A 288 -53.97 20.48 -4.86
N GLU A 289 -53.60 21.58 -4.21
CA GLU A 289 -54.49 22.73 -3.97
C GLU A 289 -55.00 23.32 -5.31
N MET A 290 -54.14 23.47 -6.32
CA MET A 290 -54.61 23.87 -7.67
C MET A 290 -55.57 22.86 -8.32
N LYS A 291 -55.48 21.56 -8.03
CA LYS A 291 -56.42 20.56 -8.55
C LYS A 291 -57.75 20.62 -7.80
N ASP A 292 -57.73 20.78 -6.49
CA ASP A 292 -58.95 20.87 -5.69
C ASP A 292 -59.72 22.18 -5.96
N ILE A 293 -59.03 23.27 -6.30
CA ILE A 293 -59.67 24.47 -6.86
C ILE A 293 -60.35 24.18 -8.21
N GLN A 294 -59.74 23.36 -9.08
CA GLN A 294 -60.32 22.99 -10.38
C GLN A 294 -61.48 21.97 -10.28
N THR A 295 -61.46 21.04 -9.33
CA THR A 295 -62.55 20.05 -9.15
C THR A 295 -63.78 20.68 -8.50
N ASN A 296 -63.62 21.53 -7.48
CA ASN A 296 -64.73 22.23 -6.84
C ASN A 296 -65.45 23.22 -7.78
N LEU A 297 -64.78 23.72 -8.82
CA LEU A 297 -65.37 24.61 -9.83
C LEU A 297 -66.40 23.93 -10.76
N HIS A 298 -66.56 22.59 -10.71
CA HIS A 298 -67.47 21.85 -11.59
C HIS A 298 -68.69 21.20 -10.92
N THR A 299 -68.92 21.42 -9.61
CA THR A 299 -70.07 20.85 -8.88
C THR A 299 -71.02 21.90 -8.30
N SER A 300 -71.65 22.69 -9.18
CA SER A 300 -72.80 23.54 -8.87
C SER A 300 -73.99 23.17 -9.76
N PRO A 301 -75.13 22.71 -9.22
CA PRO A 301 -76.32 22.41 -10.01
C PRO A 301 -77.00 23.72 -10.49
N PRO A 302 -77.70 23.70 -11.64
CA PRO A 302 -78.33 24.90 -12.19
C PRO A 302 -79.55 25.31 -11.36
N VAL A 303 -79.49 26.49 -10.73
CA VAL A 303 -80.63 27.13 -10.07
C VAL A 303 -81.22 28.19 -11.02
N TYR A 304 -82.54 28.25 -11.09
CA TYR A 304 -83.27 29.18 -11.98
C TYR A 304 -83.12 30.63 -11.54
N ALA A 305 -83.20 31.55 -12.50
CA ALA A 305 -83.22 32.99 -12.25
C ALA A 305 -84.65 33.48 -11.92
N THR A 306 -84.76 34.35 -10.91
CA THR A 306 -85.90 35.26 -10.71
C THR A 306 -85.42 36.61 -10.19
N ASP A 307 -86.06 37.64 -10.70
CA ASP A 307 -85.80 39.08 -10.68
C ASP A 307 -85.55 39.83 -9.34
N GLU A 308 -85.03 41.05 -9.54
CA GLU A 308 -85.40 42.33 -8.87
C GLU A 308 -84.72 42.88 -7.58
N ALA A 309 -84.70 44.23 -7.57
CA ALA A 309 -84.80 45.16 -6.44
C ALA A 309 -83.69 45.30 -5.35
N SER A 310 -82.70 46.14 -5.66
CA SER A 310 -82.31 47.40 -4.93
C SER A 310 -82.38 47.57 -3.39
N ASN A 311 -81.40 48.33 -2.87
CA ASN A 311 -81.36 49.22 -1.68
C ASN A 311 -80.70 48.75 -0.35
N THR A 312 -79.44 49.19 -0.18
CA THR A 312 -78.95 50.10 0.89
C THR A 312 -79.63 50.10 2.29
N THR A 313 -78.90 49.75 3.38
CA THR A 313 -78.38 50.69 4.43
C THR A 313 -77.85 50.06 5.76
N HIS A 314 -76.68 50.56 6.22
CA HIS A 314 -76.22 50.83 7.62
C HIS A 314 -75.91 49.76 8.72
N SER A 315 -75.04 50.20 9.66
CA SER A 315 -74.48 49.62 10.91
C SER A 315 -73.48 48.44 10.80
N GLU A 316 -72.40 48.32 11.60
CA GLU A 316 -71.87 49.22 12.67
C GLU A 316 -70.33 49.06 12.89
N LEU A 317 -69.76 49.76 13.90
CA LEU A 317 -68.32 49.87 14.30
C LEU A 317 -67.87 48.74 15.27
N PRO A 318 -66.61 48.63 15.82
CA PRO A 318 -65.45 49.57 15.81
C PRO A 318 -63.99 49.01 15.67
N SER A 319 -63.09 49.86 15.13
CA SER A 319 -61.72 50.24 15.61
C SER A 319 -60.74 49.24 16.30
N ARG A 320 -59.49 49.10 15.78
CA ARG A 320 -58.22 49.63 16.40
C ARG A 320 -56.90 49.24 15.69
N HIS A 321 -55.93 50.18 15.71
CA HIS A 321 -54.46 50.03 15.54
C HIS A 321 -53.78 50.39 16.92
N PRO A 322 -52.44 50.26 17.22
CA PRO A 322 -51.27 50.35 16.30
C PRO A 322 -49.93 49.59 16.64
N LYS A 323 -48.95 49.71 15.70
CA LYS A 323 -47.47 49.89 15.82
C LYS A 323 -46.60 49.24 16.95
N LYS A 324 -45.53 48.54 16.50
CA LYS A 324 -44.09 48.50 16.94
C LYS A 324 -43.69 48.34 18.43
N PRO A 325 -42.53 47.66 18.66
CA PRO A 325 -41.48 48.18 19.54
C PRO A 325 -40.11 48.41 18.84
N ARG A 326 -39.07 48.78 19.63
CA ARG A 326 -37.71 49.21 19.21
C ARG A 326 -36.69 48.77 20.27
N SER A 327 -35.40 48.71 19.93
CA SER A 327 -34.29 48.31 20.82
C SER A 327 -33.85 49.39 21.85
N PRO A 328 -33.18 49.00 22.95
CA PRO A 328 -32.41 49.88 23.84
C PRO A 328 -30.89 49.56 23.87
N SER A 329 -30.12 50.40 24.57
CA SER A 329 -28.65 50.37 24.73
C SER A 329 -28.21 50.91 26.12
N HIS A 330 -26.89 50.88 26.44
CA HIS A 330 -26.10 51.55 27.54
C HIS A 330 -25.20 50.56 28.32
N THR A 331 -23.85 50.68 28.38
CA THR A 331 -22.94 51.58 29.18
C THR A 331 -23.11 51.45 30.70
N THR A 332 -22.08 51.37 31.56
CA THR A 332 -20.62 51.72 31.47
C THR A 332 -19.78 50.65 32.28
N SER A 333 -18.56 50.77 32.87
CA SER A 333 -17.50 51.78 33.15
C SER A 333 -16.17 51.10 33.60
N SER A 334 -15.04 51.83 33.66
CA SER A 334 -13.67 51.37 34.01
C SER A 334 -13.32 51.42 35.53
N PRO A 335 -12.10 51.01 35.97
CA PRO A 335 -11.02 52.01 36.14
C PRO A 335 -9.54 51.55 35.89
N THR A 336 -8.65 52.55 35.94
CA THR A 336 -7.16 52.67 35.94
C THR A 336 -6.34 51.70 36.82
N SER A 337 -5.00 51.49 36.67
CA SER A 337 -3.94 51.83 35.67
C SER A 337 -2.62 51.07 36.07
N SER A 338 -1.32 51.38 35.81
CA SER A 338 -0.56 52.50 35.19
C SER A 338 0.96 52.18 35.02
N GLN A 339 1.59 52.70 33.95
CA GLN A 339 3.03 53.12 33.82
C GLN A 339 4.20 52.07 33.95
N ALA A 340 5.41 52.26 33.39
CA ALA A 340 5.88 53.03 32.20
C ALA A 340 7.36 52.71 31.82
N HIS A 341 7.75 53.05 30.58
CA HIS A 341 9.13 53.32 30.06
C HIS A 341 10.28 52.29 30.23
N LYS A 342 10.83 51.83 29.08
CA LYS A 342 12.09 52.42 28.54
C LYS A 342 12.31 52.14 27.04
N ARG A 343 13.38 52.71 26.49
CA ARG A 343 13.74 52.89 25.06
C ARG A 343 15.24 52.63 24.91
N VAL A 344 15.71 51.94 23.86
CA VAL A 344 17.05 52.12 23.19
C VAL A 344 17.31 51.10 22.06
N LYS A 345 17.74 51.64 20.90
CA LYS A 345 18.61 51.13 19.80
C LYS A 345 18.55 49.69 19.27
N GLU A 346 18.34 49.61 17.94
CA GLU A 346 19.32 49.22 16.92
C GLU A 346 20.54 48.36 17.33
N ASN A 347 20.74 47.24 16.63
CA ASN A 347 21.82 47.12 15.65
C ASN A 347 21.62 45.90 14.71
N ASP A 348 21.89 46.07 13.42
CA ASP A 348 22.21 44.96 12.52
C ASP A 348 23.54 44.30 12.94
N HIS A 349 23.76 43.03 12.55
CA HIS A 349 25.06 42.58 12.02
C HIS A 349 24.91 41.30 11.19
N SER A 350 25.33 41.36 9.92
CA SER A 350 25.48 40.19 9.05
C SER A 350 26.89 39.63 9.19
N THR A 351 27.04 38.30 9.27
CA THR A 351 28.35 37.64 9.47
C THR A 351 28.84 36.94 8.21
N THR A 352 29.50 37.70 7.34
CA THR A 352 30.21 37.15 6.17
C THR A 352 31.60 36.67 6.57
N TYR A 353 31.88 35.37 6.43
CA TYR A 353 33.24 34.85 6.58
C TYR A 353 34.01 34.98 5.26
N GLN A 354 34.95 35.92 5.20
CA GLN A 354 36.11 35.85 4.30
C GLN A 354 37.29 35.24 5.04
N THR A 355 38.18 34.57 4.31
CA THR A 355 39.43 34.03 4.85
C THR A 355 40.56 34.35 3.89
N GLN A 356 41.42 35.29 4.28
CA GLN A 356 42.76 35.43 3.72
C GLN A 356 43.58 34.20 4.14
N GLY A 357 44.51 33.66 3.36
CA GLY A 357 45.31 34.33 2.34
C GLY A 357 46.73 34.41 2.87
N ILE A 358 47.52 33.36 2.63
CA ILE A 358 48.93 33.27 3.00
C ILE A 358 49.70 32.91 1.73
N GLU A 359 50.64 33.76 1.36
CA GLU A 359 51.54 33.61 0.22
C GLU A 359 52.80 32.83 0.63
N THR A 360 53.33 31.99 -0.25
CA THR A 360 54.76 31.64 -0.30
C THR A 360 55.16 31.45 -1.76
N ASN A 361 56.35 31.93 -2.12
CA ASN A 361 56.74 32.14 -3.53
C ASN A 361 57.39 30.92 -4.18
N ASP A 362 57.24 30.88 -5.51
CA ASP A 362 58.23 30.56 -6.54
C ASP A 362 59.52 29.80 -6.14
N SER A 363 59.83 28.74 -6.89
CA SER A 363 61.08 28.70 -7.68
C SER A 363 60.98 27.65 -8.79
N GLU A 364 61.43 28.01 -9.98
CA GLU A 364 61.55 27.13 -11.15
C GLU A 364 62.80 26.23 -11.03
N GLN A 365 62.76 25.02 -11.60
CA GLN A 365 63.65 24.62 -12.70
C GLN A 365 63.41 23.18 -13.20
N ASP A 366 63.13 23.08 -14.50
CA ASP A 366 63.38 21.91 -15.36
C ASP A 366 64.90 21.65 -15.46
N PRO A 367 65.42 20.44 -15.86
CA PRO A 367 65.12 19.90 -17.19
C PRO A 367 65.21 18.36 -17.43
N GLU A 368 64.51 17.91 -18.49
CA GLU A 368 64.95 16.87 -19.47
C GLU A 368 65.21 15.40 -19.00
N GLN A 369 65.24 14.34 -19.83
CA GLN A 369 64.95 14.13 -21.26
C GLN A 369 64.61 12.64 -21.53
N SER A 370 63.68 12.35 -22.47
CA SER A 370 63.70 11.13 -23.32
C SER A 370 63.46 9.74 -22.64
N THR A 371 63.27 8.58 -23.31
CA THR A 371 62.78 8.28 -24.68
C THR A 371 62.17 6.85 -24.77
N THR A 372 61.34 6.63 -25.80
CA THR A 372 60.99 5.36 -26.48
C THR A 372 60.55 4.12 -25.69
N SER A 373 59.33 3.68 -26.00
CA SER A 373 58.90 2.27 -25.93
C SER A 373 59.60 1.41 -27.01
N GLN A 374 59.81 0.12 -26.73
CA GLN A 374 59.87 -0.94 -27.75
C GLN A 374 59.25 -2.25 -27.22
N SER A 375 59.12 -3.27 -28.07
CA SER A 375 58.16 -4.37 -27.91
C SER A 375 58.72 -5.72 -28.39
N LEU A 376 57.88 -6.76 -28.27
CA LEU A 376 57.88 -8.08 -28.94
C LEU A 376 58.61 -9.28 -28.29
N LEU A 377 57.85 -10.40 -28.29
CA LEU A 377 58.25 -11.83 -28.35
C LEU A 377 59.15 -12.35 -27.21
N SER A 378 58.80 -13.36 -26.39
CA SER A 378 58.15 -14.67 -26.63
C SER A 378 58.98 -15.68 -27.44
N MET A 379 59.53 -16.70 -26.77
CA MET A 379 59.38 -18.10 -27.20
C MET A 379 59.71 -19.10 -26.09
N SER A 380 59.41 -20.38 -26.34
CA SER A 380 59.47 -21.50 -25.39
C SER A 380 60.49 -22.57 -25.80
N MET A 381 61.14 -23.23 -24.84
CA MET A 381 61.59 -24.65 -24.81
C MET A 381 62.00 -24.93 -23.34
N SER A 382 61.52 -25.94 -22.61
CA SER A 382 61.46 -27.41 -22.80
C SER A 382 62.73 -28.15 -22.29
N MET A 383 62.50 -29.30 -21.66
CA MET A 383 63.45 -30.22 -20.98
C MET A 383 64.60 -30.68 -21.91
N SER A 384 65.75 -31.22 -21.48
CA SER A 384 65.98 -32.15 -20.35
C SER A 384 67.46 -32.36 -19.95
N ALA A 385 67.65 -32.82 -18.70
CA ALA A 385 68.79 -33.55 -18.08
C ALA A 385 70.13 -33.81 -18.83
N VAL A 386 71.24 -33.52 -18.13
CA VAL A 386 72.51 -34.29 -18.11
C VAL A 386 72.97 -34.38 -16.64
N GLU A 387 73.73 -35.43 -16.29
CA GLU A 387 74.04 -35.84 -14.90
C GLU A 387 75.55 -35.79 -14.59
N THR A 388 75.93 -35.82 -13.30
CA THR A 388 77.31 -35.97 -12.74
C THR A 388 78.26 -34.76 -13.01
N HIS A 389 79.00 -34.17 -12.07
CA HIS A 389 79.82 -34.70 -10.97
C HIS A 389 80.10 -33.64 -9.89
N LEU A 390 80.47 -34.08 -8.68
CA LEU A 390 80.97 -33.23 -7.58
C LEU A 390 82.48 -32.89 -7.77
N PRO A 391 83.01 -31.81 -7.16
CA PRO A 391 83.67 -32.07 -5.88
C PRO A 391 83.44 -31.01 -4.78
N SER A 392 83.39 -31.53 -3.54
CA SER A 392 83.26 -30.78 -2.30
C SER A 392 84.42 -29.82 -2.02
N ARG A 393 84.12 -28.59 -1.56
CA ARG A 393 84.62 -28.03 -0.27
C ARG A 393 84.07 -26.63 0.04
N ILE A 394 84.07 -26.32 1.34
CA ILE A 394 83.58 -25.12 2.05
C ILE A 394 82.14 -25.27 2.56
N SER A 395 82.04 -25.68 3.84
CA SER A 395 80.78 -25.86 4.57
C SER A 395 80.99 -25.62 6.08
N SER A 396 81.13 -24.35 6.45
CA SER A 396 81.02 -23.86 7.83
C SER A 396 80.82 -22.34 7.82
N LEU A 397 80.26 -21.78 8.90
CA LEU A 397 80.13 -20.33 9.15
C LEU A 397 79.13 -19.54 8.28
N LEU A 398 77.92 -20.08 8.08
CA LEU A 398 76.72 -19.24 8.01
C LEU A 398 75.73 -19.68 9.10
N PRO A 399 74.98 -18.75 9.73
CA PRO A 399 73.96 -19.11 10.71
C PRO A 399 72.86 -19.93 10.04
N ALA A 400 72.20 -20.80 10.82
CA ALA A 400 71.14 -21.66 10.31
C ALA A 400 69.98 -20.82 9.76
N THR A 401 69.91 -20.71 8.42
CA THR A 401 68.75 -20.16 7.75
C THR A 401 67.52 -20.98 8.16
N PRO A 402 66.38 -20.33 8.49
CA PRO A 402 65.18 -21.06 8.86
C PRO A 402 64.82 -21.99 7.71
N ARG A 403 64.79 -23.31 7.96
CA ARG A 403 64.54 -24.31 6.93
C ARG A 403 63.22 -23.99 6.24
N LEU A 404 63.29 -23.48 5.02
CA LEU A 404 62.12 -23.24 4.18
C LEU A 404 61.39 -24.58 4.03
N PHE A 405 60.23 -24.67 4.67
CA PHE A 405 59.35 -25.83 4.58
C PHE A 405 58.67 -25.83 3.21
N LEU A 406 59.45 -26.16 2.18
CA LEU A 406 58.96 -26.36 0.83
C LEU A 406 57.93 -27.48 0.87
N PRO A 407 56.67 -27.24 0.44
CA PRO A 407 55.66 -28.28 0.40
C PRO A 407 56.12 -29.38 -0.56
N SER A 408 55.84 -30.63 -0.20
CA SER A 408 56.05 -31.75 -1.12
C SER A 408 55.27 -31.54 -2.42
N GLN A 409 55.75 -32.10 -3.53
CA GLN A 409 55.06 -32.01 -4.82
C GLN A 409 53.59 -32.43 -4.71
N GLN A 410 53.27 -33.47 -3.94
CA GLN A 410 51.90 -33.94 -3.72
C GLN A 410 51.03 -32.90 -2.96
N GLN A 411 51.60 -32.16 -2.00
CA GLN A 411 50.88 -31.06 -1.32
C GLN A 411 50.66 -29.87 -2.27
N LEU A 412 51.64 -29.55 -3.12
CA LEU A 412 51.53 -28.49 -4.11
C LEU A 412 50.49 -28.83 -5.19
N GLU A 413 50.52 -30.06 -5.72
CA GLU A 413 49.52 -30.57 -6.66
C GLU A 413 48.11 -30.61 -6.04
N ALA A 414 47.97 -31.04 -4.79
CA ALA A 414 46.68 -31.03 -4.09
C ALA A 414 46.14 -29.59 -3.93
N ALA A 415 46.99 -28.64 -3.53
CA ALA A 415 46.63 -27.23 -3.44
C ALA A 415 46.21 -26.66 -4.80
N THR A 416 47.03 -26.84 -5.85
CA THR A 416 46.73 -26.37 -7.21
C THR A 416 45.46 -27.02 -7.78
N LYS A 417 45.20 -28.29 -7.48
CA LYS A 417 43.95 -28.98 -7.88
C LYS A 417 42.72 -28.42 -7.16
N ALA A 418 42.84 -28.00 -5.90
CA ALA A 418 41.77 -27.29 -5.18
C ALA A 418 41.51 -25.90 -5.79
N GLN A 419 42.55 -25.18 -6.21
CA GLN A 419 42.43 -23.89 -6.92
C GLN A 419 41.69 -23.99 -8.27
N GLY A 420 41.62 -25.19 -8.88
CA GLY A 420 40.78 -25.44 -10.07
C GLY A 420 39.28 -25.12 -9.88
N SER A 421 38.83 -24.94 -8.64
CA SER A 421 37.46 -24.51 -8.32
C SER A 421 37.26 -22.98 -8.30
N ILE A 422 38.32 -22.15 -8.24
CA ILE A 422 38.21 -20.73 -7.87
C ILE A 422 37.35 -19.90 -8.84
N ARG A 423 37.36 -20.22 -10.15
CA ARG A 423 36.48 -19.56 -11.14
C ARG A 423 34.97 -19.87 -10.92
N LYS A 424 34.64 -20.94 -10.20
CA LYS A 424 33.26 -21.22 -9.74
C LYS A 424 32.94 -20.38 -8.50
N GLN A 425 33.90 -20.22 -7.59
CA GLN A 425 33.77 -19.38 -6.39
C GLN A 425 33.55 -17.90 -6.74
N ALA A 426 34.15 -17.40 -7.84
CA ALA A 426 33.88 -16.06 -8.36
C ALA A 426 32.38 -15.78 -8.58
N SER A 427 31.60 -16.78 -9.00
CA SER A 427 30.13 -16.66 -9.15
C SER A 427 29.37 -16.58 -7.82
N ALA A 428 29.98 -16.94 -6.69
CA ALA A 428 29.44 -16.72 -5.35
C ALA A 428 29.91 -15.37 -4.77
N VAL A 429 31.16 -14.98 -5.02
CA VAL A 429 31.67 -13.65 -4.63
C VAL A 429 30.89 -12.53 -5.32
N CYS A 430 30.65 -12.64 -6.62
CA CYS A 430 29.89 -11.65 -7.40
C CYS A 430 28.35 -11.72 -7.22
N LYS A 431 27.81 -12.56 -6.32
CA LYS A 431 26.37 -12.51 -5.95
C LYS A 431 26.05 -11.44 -4.93
N TYR A 432 27.00 -11.14 -4.05
CA TYR A 432 26.80 -10.17 -2.99
C TYR A 432 27.05 -8.77 -3.53
N ASN A 433 25.97 -8.02 -3.73
CA ASN A 433 26.06 -6.57 -3.90
C ASN A 433 26.45 -5.98 -2.54
N SER A 434 27.75 -5.89 -2.26
CA SER A 434 28.27 -5.30 -1.02
C SER A 434 28.35 -3.78 -1.17
N ASN A 435 27.22 -3.11 -0.93
CA ASN A 435 27.12 -1.67 -0.98
C ASN A 435 27.29 -1.07 0.43
N THR A 436 27.59 0.23 0.52
CA THR A 436 27.57 0.99 1.76
C THR A 436 26.18 1.58 1.99
N PHE A 437 25.67 1.47 3.22
CA PHE A 437 24.34 1.92 3.62
C PHE A 437 24.41 2.80 4.88
N ARG A 438 23.53 3.79 4.94
CA ARG A 438 23.10 4.43 6.19
C ARG A 438 22.12 3.50 6.89
N VAL A 439 22.44 3.06 8.09
CA VAL A 439 21.63 2.13 8.87
C VAL A 439 21.00 2.84 10.06
N TYR A 440 19.67 2.99 10.02
CA TYR A 440 18.88 3.65 11.04
C TYR A 440 18.25 2.60 11.96
N GLN A 441 18.78 2.42 13.18
CA GLN A 441 18.27 1.41 14.11
C GLN A 441 16.84 1.71 14.56
N ILE A 442 15.95 0.71 14.44
CA ILE A 442 14.61 0.74 15.03
C ILE A 442 14.80 0.43 16.52
N ARG A 443 14.84 1.47 17.34
CA ARG A 443 15.03 1.38 18.80
C ARG A 443 13.70 1.07 19.49
N SER A 444 13.72 0.24 20.53
CA SER A 444 12.58 0.13 21.43
C SER A 444 12.53 1.36 22.34
N VAL A 445 11.46 2.16 22.26
CA VAL A 445 11.16 3.21 23.24
C VAL A 445 10.02 2.76 24.17
N LYS A 446 9.74 3.50 25.26
CA LYS A 446 8.55 3.21 26.08
C LYS A 446 7.33 3.79 25.38
N PHE A 447 6.15 3.25 25.68
CA PHE A 447 4.91 3.71 25.03
C PHE A 447 4.65 5.22 25.22
N GLN A 448 5.01 5.81 26.36
CA GLN A 448 4.89 7.26 26.59
C GLN A 448 5.86 8.11 25.75
N ASP A 449 7.05 7.60 25.41
CA ASP A 449 8.04 8.32 24.60
C ASP A 449 7.60 8.43 23.12
N ILE A 450 6.69 7.58 22.64
CA ILE A 450 6.33 7.52 21.21
C ILE A 450 5.64 8.80 20.71
N ILE A 451 5.05 9.58 21.62
CA ILE A 451 4.38 10.86 21.34
C ILE A 451 5.41 11.96 21.07
N THR A 452 6.53 11.97 21.81
CA THR A 452 7.61 12.95 21.70
C THR A 452 8.73 12.50 20.76
N THR A 453 8.84 11.19 20.51
CA THR A 453 9.83 10.56 19.63
C THR A 453 9.15 9.66 18.57
N PRO A 454 8.47 10.25 17.57
CA PRO A 454 8.03 9.47 16.41
C PRO A 454 9.23 8.95 15.61
N LEU A 455 9.06 7.86 14.86
CA LEU A 455 10.11 7.30 14.00
C LEU A 455 10.48 8.32 12.90
N ASN A 456 11.68 8.91 13.00
CA ASN A 456 12.16 9.92 12.07
C ASN A 456 13.57 9.59 11.56
N VAL A 457 13.66 9.03 10.36
CA VAL A 457 14.95 8.69 9.70
C VAL A 457 15.69 9.90 9.11
N THR A 458 15.10 11.11 9.08
CA THR A 458 15.82 12.30 8.59
C THR A 458 16.61 13.00 9.69
N SER A 459 16.20 12.87 10.95
CA SER A 459 16.89 13.44 12.12
C SER A 459 17.55 12.42 13.05
N SER A 460 17.25 11.13 12.90
CA SER A 460 17.91 10.08 13.71
C SER A 460 19.38 9.90 13.32
N PRO A 461 20.27 9.59 14.29
CA PRO A 461 21.62 9.14 13.97
C PRO A 461 21.57 7.81 13.21
N PHE A 462 22.57 7.60 12.35
CA PHE A 462 22.75 6.38 11.56
C PHE A 462 24.19 5.90 11.59
N ASP A 463 24.37 4.60 11.43
CA ASP A 463 25.68 3.97 11.29
C ASP A 463 26.00 3.75 9.80
N LEU A 464 27.26 3.91 9.39
CA LEU A 464 27.71 3.71 8.02
C LEU A 464 28.30 2.30 7.84
N VAL A 465 27.51 1.39 7.28
CA VAL A 465 27.78 -0.06 7.30
C VAL A 465 27.82 -0.61 5.87
N SER A 466 28.82 -1.45 5.56
CA SER A 466 28.79 -2.21 4.31
C SER A 466 27.96 -3.48 4.50
N ILE A 467 26.98 -3.71 3.62
CA ILE A 467 26.05 -4.84 3.74
C ILE A 467 26.13 -5.71 2.50
N SER A 468 26.47 -6.97 2.70
CA SER A 468 26.43 -8.00 1.66
C SER A 468 25.09 -8.74 1.72
N ILE A 469 24.27 -8.64 0.67
CA ILE A 469 22.94 -9.29 0.58
C ILE A 469 22.93 -10.31 -0.56
N ASP A 470 22.59 -11.58 -0.29
CA ASP A 470 22.37 -12.57 -1.36
C ASP A 470 20.92 -12.46 -1.86
N SER A 471 20.73 -11.70 -2.94
CA SER A 471 19.42 -11.46 -3.54
C SER A 471 18.97 -12.53 -4.55
N ASP A 472 19.69 -13.66 -4.68
CA ASP A 472 19.26 -14.79 -5.50
C ASP A 472 17.90 -15.33 -4.99
N ALA A 473 16.93 -15.48 -5.91
CA ALA A 473 15.62 -16.04 -5.59
C ALA A 473 15.66 -17.48 -5.05
N LYS A 474 16.82 -18.17 -5.14
CA LYS A 474 17.10 -19.47 -4.51
C LYS A 474 17.64 -19.37 -3.08
N SER A 475 18.25 -18.24 -2.72
CA SER A 475 18.81 -17.98 -1.38
C SER A 475 17.81 -17.29 -0.44
N MET A 476 16.74 -16.72 -1.01
CA MET A 476 15.59 -16.16 -0.31
C MET A 476 15.10 -17.07 0.83
N ILE A 477 14.97 -16.51 2.03
CA ILE A 477 14.60 -17.22 3.25
C ILE A 477 13.08 -17.40 3.28
N GLY A 478 12.63 -18.65 3.16
CA GLY A 478 11.22 -18.99 3.04
C GLY A 478 10.61 -18.63 1.68
N THR A 479 9.29 -18.77 1.55
CA THR A 479 8.56 -18.28 0.37
C THR A 479 8.40 -16.76 0.43
N ALA A 480 8.41 -16.10 -0.72
CA ALA A 480 8.04 -14.69 -0.80
C ALA A 480 6.62 -14.47 -0.24
N GLY A 481 6.47 -13.49 0.66
CA GLY A 481 5.18 -13.12 1.22
C GLY A 481 4.28 -12.41 0.19
N SER A 482 3.23 -11.75 0.69
CA SER A 482 2.31 -10.99 -0.16
C SER A 482 3.00 -9.79 -0.84
N PHE A 483 3.81 -9.05 -0.06
CA PHE A 483 4.45 -7.77 -0.45
C PHE A 483 5.96 -7.68 -0.15
N LYS A 484 6.56 -8.64 0.59
CA LYS A 484 7.99 -8.65 0.95
C LYS A 484 8.72 -9.93 0.53
N THR A 485 9.97 -9.80 0.12
CA THR A 485 10.95 -10.90 0.00
C THR A 485 12.00 -10.78 1.09
N CYS A 486 12.36 -11.89 1.75
CA CYS A 486 13.35 -11.96 2.81
C CYS A 486 14.63 -12.64 2.30
N HIS A 487 15.79 -12.01 2.46
CA HIS A 487 17.08 -12.50 1.93
C HIS A 487 18.16 -12.58 3.03
N PRO A 488 19.13 -13.50 2.95
CA PRO A 488 20.28 -13.51 3.87
C PRO A 488 21.12 -12.24 3.72
N ALA A 489 21.53 -11.64 4.83
CA ALA A 489 22.39 -10.46 4.84
C ALA A 489 23.53 -10.60 5.86
N LEU A 490 24.69 -10.05 5.52
CA LEU A 490 25.86 -9.94 6.40
C LEU A 490 26.20 -8.46 6.58
N LEU A 491 26.34 -8.03 7.84
CA LEU A 491 26.74 -6.68 8.21
C LEU A 491 28.25 -6.65 8.44
N HIS A 492 28.97 -5.87 7.62
CA HIS A 492 30.39 -5.62 7.81
C HIS A 492 30.55 -4.27 8.53
N THR A 493 30.66 -4.32 9.86
CA THR A 493 30.80 -3.13 10.71
C THR A 493 32.15 -2.46 10.47
N THR A 494 32.14 -1.35 9.74
CA THR A 494 33.34 -0.52 9.51
C THR A 494 33.73 0.16 10.83
N SER A 495 34.76 -0.36 11.51
CA SER A 495 35.20 0.11 12.84
C SER A 495 35.85 1.50 12.78
N LEU A 496 35.03 2.56 12.69
CA LEU A 496 35.50 3.95 12.47
C LEU A 496 35.04 4.98 13.50
N SER A 497 34.15 4.65 14.44
CA SER A 497 33.76 5.52 15.55
C SER A 497 34.48 5.14 16.85
N ALA A 498 35.77 5.45 16.96
CA ALA A 498 36.62 5.13 18.10
C ALA A 498 36.41 6.04 19.34
N THR A 499 35.19 6.57 19.52
CA THR A 499 34.74 7.27 20.72
C THR A 499 33.94 6.31 21.61
N PRO A 500 34.53 5.71 22.66
CA PRO A 500 33.81 4.84 23.59
C PRO A 500 32.86 5.68 24.45
N GLY A 501 31.65 5.93 23.93
CA GLY A 501 30.53 6.40 24.73
C GLY A 501 30.18 5.40 25.85
N PRO A 502 29.53 5.85 26.94
CA PRO A 502 29.22 4.97 28.07
C PRO A 502 28.45 3.73 27.60
N SER A 503 28.96 2.56 28.00
CA SER A 503 28.59 1.22 27.50
C SER A 503 27.20 0.76 27.93
N THR A 504 26.19 1.51 27.50
CA THR A 504 24.78 1.18 27.65
C THR A 504 24.51 -0.07 26.83
N SER A 505 24.04 -1.15 27.47
CA SER A 505 23.87 -2.48 26.88
C SER A 505 22.65 -2.61 25.95
N GLN A 506 22.47 -1.63 25.05
CA GLN A 506 21.41 -1.63 24.04
C GLN A 506 21.68 -2.67 22.96
N SER A 507 21.19 -3.89 23.23
CA SER A 507 20.49 -4.77 22.28
C SER A 507 20.27 -4.12 20.91
N SER A 508 21.01 -4.55 19.89
CA SER A 508 21.02 -3.91 18.56
C SER A 508 21.11 -4.92 17.42
N ILE A 509 20.73 -4.48 16.21
CA ILE A 509 20.87 -5.28 14.99
C ILE A 509 22.34 -5.67 14.75
N PHE A 510 23.29 -4.84 15.17
CA PHE A 510 24.74 -5.11 15.06
C PHE A 510 25.25 -6.17 16.04
N THR A 511 24.43 -6.59 17.02
CA THR A 511 24.72 -7.73 17.92
C THR A 511 24.06 -9.04 17.48
N ALA A 512 23.26 -9.03 16.40
CA ALA A 512 22.61 -10.23 15.88
C ALA A 512 23.61 -11.11 15.11
N THR A 513 23.72 -12.39 15.47
CA THR A 513 24.62 -13.37 14.82
C THR A 513 24.31 -13.59 13.35
N HIS A 514 23.03 -13.52 12.98
CA HIS A 514 22.53 -13.66 11.62
C HIS A 514 21.51 -12.56 11.35
N VAL A 515 21.57 -11.95 10.17
CA VAL A 515 20.68 -10.85 9.76
C VAL A 515 19.97 -11.22 8.45
N VAL A 516 18.76 -10.70 8.28
CA VAL A 516 18.00 -10.79 7.04
C VAL A 516 17.67 -9.40 6.52
N ALA A 517 17.68 -9.25 5.19
CA ALA A 517 17.26 -8.03 4.51
C ALA A 517 15.92 -8.28 3.81
N LYS A 518 14.85 -7.66 4.32
CA LYS A 518 13.53 -7.65 3.69
C LYS A 518 13.43 -6.51 2.68
N ARG A 519 12.88 -6.81 1.51
CA ARG A 519 12.71 -5.87 0.39
C ARG A 519 11.28 -5.94 -0.14
N VAL A 520 10.62 -4.79 -0.30
CA VAL A 520 9.24 -4.69 -0.77
C VAL A 520 9.11 -4.92 -2.28
N PHE A 521 7.94 -5.36 -2.73
CA PHE A 521 7.59 -5.54 -4.14
C PHE A 521 6.07 -5.46 -4.36
N PHE A 522 5.65 -5.24 -5.61
CA PHE A 522 4.24 -5.39 -6.00
C PHE A 522 4.06 -6.45 -7.10
N ARG A 523 2.81 -6.82 -7.39
CA ARG A 523 2.44 -7.66 -8.54
C ARG A 523 1.45 -6.90 -9.40
N LYS A 524 1.67 -6.84 -10.72
CA LYS A 524 0.62 -6.32 -11.63
C LYS A 524 -0.54 -7.31 -11.73
N ARG A 525 -1.74 -6.77 -11.98
CA ARG A 525 -2.98 -7.55 -12.09
C ARG A 525 -3.12 -8.26 -13.45
N ASP A 526 -2.18 -8.03 -14.36
CA ASP A 526 -2.20 -8.39 -15.79
C ASP A 526 -1.99 -9.90 -16.08
N GLY A 527 -2.47 -10.79 -15.20
CA GLY A 527 -2.31 -12.26 -15.28
C GLY A 527 -0.89 -12.78 -15.03
N ASN A 528 0.14 -12.06 -15.47
CA ASN A 528 1.54 -12.36 -15.18
C ASN A 528 1.90 -11.98 -13.73
N SER A 529 1.70 -12.88 -12.77
CA SER A 529 1.97 -12.72 -11.32
C SER A 529 3.45 -12.53 -10.93
N LYS A 530 4.31 -12.10 -11.87
CA LYS A 530 5.72 -11.75 -11.66
C LYS A 530 5.82 -10.57 -10.67
N ARG A 531 6.74 -10.71 -9.71
CA ARG A 531 7.12 -9.65 -8.76
C ARG A 531 7.74 -8.48 -9.54
N GLN A 532 7.31 -7.26 -9.26
CA GLN A 532 7.82 -6.03 -9.86
C GLN A 532 8.34 -5.08 -8.79
N ARG A 533 9.27 -4.23 -9.21
CA ARG A 533 10.05 -3.31 -8.39
C ARG A 533 9.36 -1.95 -8.37
N PHE A 534 9.18 -1.38 -7.19
CA PHE A 534 8.77 0.01 -7.00
C PHE A 534 9.83 0.99 -7.53
N SER A 535 9.52 2.30 -7.58
CA SER A 535 10.57 3.33 -7.70
C SER A 535 11.44 3.36 -6.43
N LYS A 536 12.56 4.11 -6.44
CA LYS A 536 13.45 4.23 -5.26
C LYS A 536 12.72 4.92 -4.09
N GLU A 537 11.85 5.86 -4.44
CA GLU A 537 11.02 6.68 -3.57
C GLU A 537 9.85 5.85 -2.99
N ASP A 538 9.07 5.17 -3.85
CA ASP A 538 7.99 4.27 -3.45
C ASP A 538 8.50 3.10 -2.59
N GLU A 539 9.68 2.54 -2.94
CA GLU A 539 10.31 1.46 -2.16
C GLU A 539 10.75 1.95 -0.79
N LEU A 540 11.37 3.13 -0.70
CA LEU A 540 11.79 3.71 0.57
C LEU A 540 10.56 4.02 1.45
N GLY A 541 9.55 4.73 0.93
CA GLY A 541 8.33 5.04 1.68
C GLY A 541 7.67 3.80 2.27
N ARG A 542 7.49 2.77 1.45
CA ARG A 542 6.92 1.48 1.90
C ARG A 542 7.84 0.71 2.85
N THR A 543 9.15 0.86 2.75
CA THR A 543 10.08 0.29 3.74
C THR A 543 10.00 1.02 5.08
N LEU A 544 9.69 2.33 5.07
CA LEU A 544 9.45 3.13 6.27
C LEU A 544 8.09 2.83 6.91
N ASP A 545 7.04 2.54 6.16
CA ASP A 545 5.75 2.06 6.69
C ASP A 545 5.93 0.80 7.56
N GLU A 546 6.69 -0.17 7.05
CA GLU A 546 6.98 -1.45 7.70
C GLU A 546 7.87 -1.25 8.94
N ALA A 547 8.85 -0.35 8.85
CA ALA A 547 9.69 0.05 9.98
C ALA A 547 8.88 0.77 11.07
N ASN A 548 7.91 1.60 10.69
CA ASN A 548 6.99 2.27 11.62
C ASN A 548 6.09 1.25 12.33
N CYS A 549 5.57 0.26 11.60
CA CYS A 549 4.80 -0.83 12.21
C CYS A 549 5.63 -1.58 13.26
N LEU A 550 6.89 -1.90 12.96
CA LEU A 550 7.79 -2.60 13.88
C LEU A 550 8.19 -1.73 15.08
N TYR A 551 8.41 -0.42 14.88
CA TYR A 551 8.66 0.56 15.95
C TYR A 551 7.49 0.64 16.93
N TRP A 552 6.26 0.79 16.42
CA TRP A 552 5.06 0.77 17.26
C TRP A 552 4.85 -0.59 17.93
N ALA A 553 5.23 -1.69 17.26
CA ALA A 553 5.14 -3.03 17.84
C ALA A 553 6.06 -3.24 19.06
N THR A 554 7.29 -2.70 19.07
CA THR A 554 8.12 -2.74 20.29
C THR A 554 7.45 -2.02 21.45
N CYS A 555 6.87 -0.84 21.18
CA CYS A 555 6.26 0.02 22.19
C CYS A 555 4.97 -0.58 22.76
N LEU A 556 4.10 -1.13 21.90
CA LEU A 556 2.83 -1.74 22.29
C LEU A 556 3.01 -3.10 22.97
N MET A 557 4.07 -3.87 22.67
CA MET A 557 4.42 -5.05 23.47
C MET A 557 5.06 -4.67 24.82
N SER A 558 5.85 -3.60 24.88
CA SER A 558 6.39 -3.06 26.13
C SER A 558 5.27 -2.62 27.08
N LEU A 559 4.24 -1.93 26.57
CA LEU A 559 3.02 -1.56 27.31
C LEU A 559 2.33 -2.78 27.95
N VAL A 560 2.19 -3.88 27.19
CA VAL A 560 1.57 -5.11 27.69
C VAL A 560 2.39 -5.76 28.80
N TYR A 561 3.72 -5.78 28.68
CA TYR A 561 4.57 -6.34 29.74
C TYR A 561 4.62 -5.48 31.00
N ILE A 562 4.59 -4.14 30.88
CA ILE A 562 4.44 -3.23 32.04
C ILE A 562 3.15 -3.55 32.79
N PHE A 563 2.00 -3.56 32.09
CA PHE A 563 0.70 -3.93 32.68
C PHE A 563 0.71 -5.33 33.33
N VAL A 564 1.31 -6.32 32.66
CA VAL A 564 1.45 -7.68 33.18
C VAL A 564 2.28 -7.70 34.46
N ASP A 565 3.42 -7.02 34.49
CA ASP A 565 4.35 -7.05 35.62
C ASP A 565 3.84 -6.24 36.82
N GLU A 566 3.11 -5.15 36.60
CA GLU A 566 2.37 -4.42 37.63
C GLU A 566 1.25 -5.30 38.23
N MET A 567 0.42 -5.92 37.38
CA MET A 567 -0.67 -6.79 37.84
C MET A 567 -0.15 -8.05 38.57
N LEU A 568 1.00 -8.61 38.17
CA LEU A 568 1.66 -9.69 38.90
C LEU A 568 2.12 -9.25 40.30
N GLN A 569 2.64 -8.02 40.46
CA GLN A 569 3.04 -7.49 41.77
C GLN A 569 1.85 -7.33 42.74
N THR A 570 0.63 -7.10 42.25
CA THR A 570 -0.59 -7.06 43.09
C THR A 570 -0.99 -8.41 43.69
N GLN A 571 -0.38 -9.52 43.25
CA GLN A 571 -0.73 -10.91 43.63
C GLN A 571 -2.18 -11.33 43.31
N THR A 572 -2.94 -10.54 42.54
CA THR A 572 -4.30 -10.88 42.09
C THR A 572 -4.31 -12.03 41.07
N VAL A 573 -3.26 -12.13 40.27
CA VAL A 573 -3.08 -13.16 39.23
C VAL A 573 -2.59 -14.47 39.87
N LYS A 574 -3.30 -15.57 39.63
CA LYS A 574 -2.91 -16.90 40.15
C LYS A 574 -1.53 -17.33 39.63
N GLN A 575 -0.65 -17.80 40.51
CA GLN A 575 0.72 -18.24 40.18
C GLN A 575 0.77 -19.29 39.05
N THR A 576 -0.24 -20.15 38.95
CA THR A 576 -0.36 -21.14 37.86
C THR A 576 -0.49 -20.50 36.48
N VAL A 577 -1.12 -19.32 36.37
CA VAL A 577 -1.16 -18.54 35.12
C VAL A 577 0.12 -17.73 34.96
N ALA A 578 0.66 -17.15 36.04
CA ALA A 578 1.91 -16.40 36.00
C ALA A 578 3.07 -17.21 35.41
N ASN A 579 3.18 -18.48 35.79
CA ASN A 579 4.18 -19.43 35.28
C ASN A 579 4.00 -19.79 33.79
N GLU A 580 2.86 -19.46 33.17
CA GLU A 580 2.57 -19.76 31.76
C GLU A 580 2.68 -18.56 30.83
N ILE A 581 2.95 -17.35 31.35
CA ILE A 581 3.07 -16.12 30.58
C ILE A 581 4.29 -16.21 29.63
N PRO A 582 4.09 -16.19 28.30
CA PRO A 582 5.19 -16.11 27.36
C PRO A 582 5.88 -14.75 27.47
N ARG A 583 7.20 -14.75 27.69
CA ARG A 583 8.05 -13.58 27.48
C ARG A 583 8.54 -13.63 26.04
N LEU A 584 8.07 -12.67 25.25
CA LEU A 584 8.28 -12.55 23.81
C LEU A 584 8.85 -11.16 23.53
N ARG A 585 9.66 -11.03 22.49
CA ARG A 585 10.15 -9.74 22.02
C ARG A 585 10.02 -9.61 20.51
N LEU A 586 9.93 -8.39 20.03
CA LEU A 586 10.15 -8.12 18.62
C LEU A 586 11.63 -8.36 18.28
N VAL A 587 11.90 -8.69 17.02
CA VAL A 587 13.24 -8.73 16.45
C VAL A 587 13.92 -7.35 16.53
N TYR A 588 15.23 -7.35 16.77
CA TYR A 588 16.07 -6.19 16.51
C TYR A 588 16.06 -5.89 15.02
N ALA A 589 15.98 -4.61 14.65
CA ALA A 589 15.78 -4.21 13.28
C ALA A 589 16.37 -2.82 12.98
N ALA A 590 16.52 -2.52 11.69
CA ALA A 590 16.98 -1.23 11.20
C ALA A 590 16.51 -0.99 9.75
N VAL A 591 16.43 0.28 9.34
CA VAL A 591 16.27 0.64 7.92
C VAL A 591 17.63 0.89 7.32
N ALA A 592 17.99 0.16 6.27
CA ALA A 592 19.20 0.38 5.49
C ALA A 592 18.85 1.16 4.20
N ILE A 593 19.44 2.35 4.05
CA ILE A 593 19.30 3.21 2.87
C ILE A 593 20.67 3.30 2.18
N PRO A 594 20.79 3.08 0.85
CA PRO A 594 22.09 3.17 0.17
C PRO A 594 22.72 4.56 0.35
N GLU A 595 24.01 4.61 0.67
CA GLU A 595 24.77 5.87 0.80
C GLU A 595 24.85 6.59 -0.55
N ASP A 596 25.15 5.84 -1.62
CA ASP A 596 25.19 6.39 -2.97
C ASP A 596 23.78 6.61 -3.52
N VAL A 597 23.36 7.87 -3.57
CA VAL A 597 22.10 8.30 -4.16
C VAL A 597 22.07 8.02 -5.67
N SER A 598 23.23 8.03 -6.34
CA SER A 598 23.38 7.77 -7.78
C SER A 598 23.28 6.30 -8.17
N ASP A 599 23.44 5.37 -7.22
CA ASP A 599 23.19 3.95 -7.46
C ASP A 599 21.69 3.73 -7.81
N ARG A 600 21.47 3.40 -9.09
CA ARG A 600 20.16 3.11 -9.68
C ARG A 600 19.66 1.69 -9.41
N ALA A 601 20.50 0.79 -8.92
CA ALA A 601 20.14 -0.55 -8.47
C ALA A 601 19.93 -0.63 -6.95
N GLY A 602 20.52 0.32 -6.22
CA GLY A 602 20.41 0.51 -4.78
C GLY A 602 18.97 0.67 -4.31
N ALA A 603 18.63 -0.03 -3.25
CA ALA A 603 17.28 -0.09 -2.67
C ALA A 603 17.31 0.06 -1.16
N ALA A 604 16.21 0.54 -0.61
CA ALA A 604 15.95 0.45 0.82
C ALA A 604 15.70 -1.02 1.22
N TYR A 605 16.13 -1.38 2.42
CA TYR A 605 15.84 -2.68 3.05
C TYR A 605 15.44 -2.48 4.51
N LEU A 606 14.48 -3.28 4.97
CA LEU A 606 14.25 -3.51 6.39
C LEU A 606 15.17 -4.65 6.83
N LEU A 607 16.20 -4.34 7.61
CA LEU A 607 17.07 -5.30 8.26
C LEU A 607 16.40 -5.84 9.52
N GLU A 608 16.52 -7.13 9.77
CA GLU A 608 16.06 -7.78 11.01
C GLU A 608 17.04 -8.88 11.44
N GLU A 609 17.07 -9.22 12.73
CA GLU A 609 17.73 -10.45 13.17
C GLU A 609 17.02 -11.68 12.57
N ARG A 610 17.79 -12.72 12.20
CA ARG A 610 17.25 -13.93 11.62
C ARG A 610 16.58 -14.79 12.69
N ILE A 611 15.26 -14.87 12.63
CA ILE A 611 14.48 -15.85 13.40
C ILE A 611 14.83 -17.27 12.92
N GLU A 612 15.33 -18.11 13.83
CA GLU A 612 15.64 -19.52 13.58
C GLU A 612 14.47 -20.46 13.96
N GLY A 613 14.46 -21.67 13.40
CA GLY A 613 13.48 -22.71 13.71
C GLY A 613 12.17 -22.62 12.90
N LYS A 614 11.07 -23.11 13.49
CA LYS A 614 9.75 -23.17 12.83
C LYS A 614 9.07 -21.80 12.89
N PHE A 615 9.03 -21.10 11.76
CA PHE A 615 8.23 -19.88 11.64
C PHE A 615 6.73 -20.22 11.73
N ILE A 616 6.03 -19.56 12.65
CA ILE A 616 4.62 -19.77 13.01
C ILE A 616 3.91 -18.43 12.87
N LYS A 617 2.70 -18.46 12.31
CA LYS A 617 1.77 -17.34 12.38
C LYS A 617 0.76 -17.59 13.48
N TYR A 618 0.75 -16.73 14.50
CA TYR A 618 -0.05 -16.90 15.71
C TYR A 618 -1.44 -16.24 15.57
N ILE A 619 -1.52 -15.10 14.88
CA ILE A 619 -2.76 -14.33 14.61
C ILE A 619 -2.68 -13.79 13.17
N ASN A 620 -3.82 -13.59 12.50
CA ASN A 620 -3.90 -12.88 11.21
C ASN A 620 -4.45 -11.46 11.42
N ASN A 621 -4.04 -10.48 10.60
CA ASN A 621 -4.51 -9.09 10.66
C ASN A 621 -6.03 -8.95 10.60
N ASN A 622 -6.73 -9.90 9.94
CA ASN A 622 -8.18 -9.97 9.87
C ASN A 622 -8.85 -10.77 11.02
N SER A 623 -8.15 -11.05 12.11
CA SER A 623 -8.61 -11.88 13.23
C SER A 623 -8.22 -11.29 14.59
N ALA A 624 -9.14 -11.39 15.55
CA ALA A 624 -8.91 -11.16 16.99
C ALA A 624 -8.77 -12.48 17.79
N ALA A 625 -8.63 -13.60 17.07
CA ALA A 625 -8.50 -14.97 17.60
C ALA A 625 -7.24 -15.67 17.04
N PRO A 626 -6.70 -16.70 17.74
CA PRO A 626 -5.50 -17.40 17.29
C PRO A 626 -5.69 -18.13 15.97
N ALA A 627 -4.59 -18.33 15.23
CA ALA A 627 -4.56 -19.14 14.03
C ALA A 627 -4.98 -20.60 14.30
N HIS A 628 -5.62 -21.22 13.33
CA HIS A 628 -6.05 -22.61 13.44
C HIS A 628 -4.84 -23.57 13.50
N HIS A 629 -5.03 -24.68 14.21
CA HIS A 629 -4.05 -25.78 14.35
C HIS A 629 -2.77 -25.49 15.15
N LEU A 630 -2.64 -24.32 15.79
CA LEU A 630 -1.67 -24.12 16.88
C LEU A 630 -1.90 -25.17 17.99
N ARG A 631 -0.84 -25.61 18.66
CA ARG A 631 -0.90 -26.58 19.78
C ARG A 631 0.12 -26.29 20.86
N GLY A 632 -0.19 -26.57 22.12
CA GLY A 632 0.79 -26.58 23.21
C GLY A 632 1.42 -25.20 23.43
N LYS A 633 2.75 -25.07 23.35
CA LYS A 633 3.43 -23.76 23.51
C LYS A 633 2.97 -22.75 22.44
N GLU A 634 2.75 -23.19 21.20
CA GLU A 634 2.33 -22.31 20.09
C GLU A 634 0.91 -21.74 20.32
N GLU A 635 0.05 -22.57 20.90
CA GLU A 635 -1.33 -22.21 21.28
C GLU A 635 -1.36 -21.26 22.48
N LYS A 636 -0.55 -21.51 23.51
CA LYS A 636 -0.41 -20.59 24.65
C LYS A 636 0.14 -19.23 24.23
N ILE A 637 1.09 -19.19 23.28
CA ILE A 637 1.55 -17.94 22.66
C ILE A 637 0.41 -17.24 21.92
N GLY A 638 -0.34 -17.94 21.07
CA GLY A 638 -1.50 -17.35 20.37
C GLY A 638 -2.56 -16.78 21.32
N LEU A 639 -2.87 -17.48 22.42
CA LEU A 639 -3.82 -17.01 23.44
C LEU A 639 -3.28 -15.80 24.22
N PHE A 640 -2.00 -15.80 24.60
CA PHE A 640 -1.37 -14.63 25.22
C PHE A 640 -1.36 -13.42 24.29
N LEU A 641 -1.10 -13.61 23.00
CA LEU A 641 -1.12 -12.54 22.02
C LEU A 641 -2.53 -11.97 21.82
N CYS A 642 -3.59 -12.80 21.80
CA CYS A 642 -4.96 -12.28 21.82
C CYS A 642 -5.26 -11.44 23.08
N PHE A 643 -4.70 -11.81 24.23
CA PHE A 643 -4.77 -10.99 25.45
C PHE A 643 -3.99 -9.67 25.31
N ALA A 644 -2.81 -9.70 24.68
CA ALA A 644 -2.04 -8.49 24.36
C ALA A 644 -2.86 -7.50 23.50
N GLN A 645 -3.64 -7.99 22.52
CA GLN A 645 -4.57 -7.16 21.73
C GLN A 645 -5.63 -6.49 22.63
N HIS A 646 -6.21 -7.24 23.58
CA HIS A 646 -7.23 -6.74 24.51
C HIS A 646 -6.66 -5.64 25.42
N VAL A 647 -5.48 -5.87 26.02
CA VAL A 647 -4.76 -4.88 26.84
C VAL A 647 -4.43 -3.62 26.02
N GLN A 648 -3.87 -3.76 24.82
CA GLN A 648 -3.53 -2.62 23.94
C GLN A 648 -4.78 -1.81 23.56
N TYR A 649 -5.85 -2.48 23.14
CA TYR A 649 -7.09 -1.82 22.75
C TYR A 649 -7.73 -1.04 23.91
N GLN A 650 -7.67 -1.56 25.15
CA GLN A 650 -8.18 -0.85 26.33
C GLN A 650 -7.26 0.29 26.78
N LEU A 651 -5.96 0.03 26.98
CA LEU A 651 -5.01 1.04 27.50
C LEU A 651 -4.72 2.19 26.51
N THR A 652 -5.01 2.01 25.23
CA THR A 652 -4.90 3.09 24.22
C THR A 652 -6.20 3.87 24.03
N ASN A 653 -7.22 3.67 24.88
CA ASN A 653 -8.56 4.24 24.73
C ASN A 653 -9.18 3.95 23.36
N GLU A 654 -9.07 2.71 22.89
CA GLU A 654 -9.63 2.23 21.63
C GLU A 654 -9.07 2.93 20.37
N VAL A 655 -7.79 3.30 20.39
CA VAL A 655 -7.10 3.96 19.26
C VAL A 655 -6.24 2.99 18.45
N VAL A 656 -5.51 2.06 19.09
CA VAL A 656 -4.53 1.20 18.41
C VAL A 656 -4.27 -0.13 19.11
N TYR A 657 -4.07 -1.20 18.34
CA TYR A 657 -3.56 -2.49 18.83
C TYR A 657 -2.73 -3.21 17.75
N LEU A 658 -2.02 -4.29 18.12
CA LEU A 658 -1.25 -5.11 17.18
C LEU A 658 -2.01 -6.33 16.67
N SER A 659 -1.76 -6.75 15.43
CA SER A 659 -2.21 -8.02 14.88
C SER A 659 -1.16 -8.62 13.93
N ASP A 660 -1.54 -9.63 13.14
CA ASP A 660 -0.67 -10.41 12.24
C ASP A 660 0.54 -11.11 12.89
N PHE A 661 0.59 -11.20 14.22
CA PHE A 661 1.73 -11.72 14.98
C PHE A 661 2.28 -13.05 14.44
N GLN A 662 3.57 -13.06 14.14
CA GLN A 662 4.28 -14.20 13.56
C GLN A 662 5.75 -14.24 14.00
N GLY A 663 6.38 -15.42 14.01
CA GLY A 663 7.75 -15.60 14.50
C GLY A 663 8.06 -17.04 14.94
N SER A 664 9.00 -17.22 15.87
CA SER A 664 9.44 -18.53 16.39
C SER A 664 9.99 -18.39 17.80
N GLY A 665 9.74 -19.37 18.68
CA GLY A 665 10.28 -19.40 20.04
C GLY A 665 9.75 -18.26 20.92
N ASP A 666 10.59 -17.27 21.16
CA ASP A 666 10.36 -16.02 21.89
C ASP A 666 10.42 -14.77 20.97
N LEU A 667 10.76 -14.94 19.69
CA LEU A 667 10.89 -13.84 18.72
C LEU A 667 9.62 -13.64 17.90
N LEU A 668 9.27 -12.37 17.69
CA LEU A 668 8.16 -11.89 16.86
C LEU A 668 8.66 -10.92 15.79
N THR A 669 8.07 -10.97 14.59
CA THR A 669 8.30 -10.04 13.48
C THR A 669 7.03 -9.87 12.64
N ASP A 670 7.04 -8.95 11.68
CA ASP A 670 5.94 -8.70 10.73
C ASP A 670 4.58 -8.51 11.42
N CYS A 671 4.56 -7.90 12.60
CA CYS A 671 3.35 -7.50 13.29
C CYS A 671 2.73 -6.28 12.58
N GLN A 672 1.41 -6.31 12.39
CA GLN A 672 0.64 -5.20 11.83
C GLN A 672 0.10 -4.30 12.94
N VAL A 673 0.21 -2.98 12.76
CA VAL A 673 -0.51 -2.01 13.61
C VAL A 673 -1.93 -1.82 13.05
N MET A 674 -2.93 -1.92 13.91
CA MET A 674 -4.35 -1.85 13.59
C MET A 674 -4.95 -0.58 14.18
N THR A 675 -5.64 0.23 13.37
CA THR A 675 -6.26 1.50 13.80
C THR A 675 -7.67 1.71 13.25
N GLY A 676 -8.36 2.72 13.77
CA GLY A 676 -9.54 3.29 13.12
C GLY A 676 -9.25 3.90 11.74
N PRO A 677 -10.31 4.25 10.97
CA PRO A 677 -10.19 4.76 9.60
C PRO A 677 -9.30 6.01 9.44
N ASP A 678 -9.28 6.89 10.44
CA ASP A 678 -8.60 8.19 10.40
C ASP A 678 -7.07 8.07 10.33
N TYR A 679 -6.52 6.90 10.65
CA TYR A 679 -5.09 6.59 10.60
C TYR A 679 -4.75 5.45 9.62
N MET A 680 -5.67 5.07 8.71
CA MET A 680 -5.53 3.86 7.88
C MET A 680 -4.27 3.86 6.98
N THR A 681 -3.74 5.04 6.64
CA THR A 681 -2.56 5.22 5.79
C THR A 681 -1.23 5.10 6.54
N ASN A 682 -1.22 5.18 7.87
CA ASN A 682 0.00 5.47 8.64
C ASN A 682 0.86 4.23 8.95
N PHE A 683 0.35 3.05 8.58
CA PHE A 683 0.86 1.73 8.97
C PHE A 683 0.82 0.72 7.81
N GLY A 684 1.02 1.21 6.57
CA GLY A 684 1.08 0.38 5.37
C GLY A 684 -0.24 -0.30 4.98
N GLU A 685 -0.20 -1.11 3.91
CA GLU A 685 -1.40 -1.74 3.32
C GLU A 685 -2.02 -2.86 4.16
N GLY A 686 -1.35 -3.33 5.22
CA GLY A 686 -1.87 -4.40 6.08
C GLY A 686 -2.87 -3.93 7.14
N ASN A 687 -2.97 -2.62 7.41
CA ASN A 687 -3.87 -2.02 8.41
C ASN A 687 -5.34 -2.20 8.01
N TYR A 688 -5.94 -3.31 8.46
CA TYR A 688 -7.28 -3.72 8.06
C TYR A 688 -8.34 -3.19 9.03
N THR A 689 -8.76 -1.95 8.78
CA THR A 689 -9.69 -1.15 9.60
C THR A 689 -11.01 -1.83 9.96
N GLU A 690 -11.48 -2.79 9.16
CA GLU A 690 -12.70 -3.54 9.50
C GLU A 690 -12.47 -4.49 10.69
N ALA A 691 -11.31 -5.14 10.80
CA ALA A 691 -10.99 -5.93 12.00
C ALA A 691 -10.79 -5.06 13.23
N PHE A 692 -10.39 -3.80 13.06
CA PHE A 692 -10.38 -2.82 14.15
C PHE A 692 -11.81 -2.47 14.59
N ARG A 693 -12.67 -2.08 13.64
CA ARG A 693 -14.11 -1.80 13.87
C ARG A 693 -14.84 -2.97 14.53
N THR A 694 -14.53 -4.21 14.15
CA THR A 694 -15.16 -5.41 14.71
C THR A 694 -14.37 -6.03 15.87
N PHE A 695 -13.32 -5.39 16.40
CA PHE A 695 -12.49 -5.99 17.45
C PHE A 695 -13.32 -6.36 18.69
N LYS A 696 -14.19 -5.45 19.15
CA LYS A 696 -15.11 -5.67 20.28
C LYS A 696 -16.03 -6.89 20.13
N THR A 697 -16.49 -7.20 18.92
CA THR A 697 -17.45 -8.28 18.66
C THR A 697 -16.77 -9.60 18.26
N THR A 698 -15.52 -9.55 17.79
CA THR A 698 -14.75 -10.72 17.33
C THR A 698 -13.74 -11.23 18.35
N HIS A 699 -13.22 -10.36 19.23
CA HIS A 699 -12.34 -10.76 20.32
C HIS A 699 -13.09 -11.65 21.32
N LYS A 700 -12.44 -12.72 21.78
CA LYS A 700 -12.98 -13.64 22.78
C LYS A 700 -12.01 -13.77 23.94
N CYS A 701 -12.39 -13.19 25.07
CA CYS A 701 -11.56 -13.18 26.28
C CYS A 701 -11.19 -14.61 26.69
N ASN A 702 -9.89 -14.85 26.82
CA ASN A 702 -9.34 -16.18 27.09
C ASN A 702 -8.87 -16.33 28.55
N VAL A 703 -8.04 -17.34 28.83
CA VAL A 703 -7.53 -17.61 30.18
C VAL A 703 -6.71 -16.44 30.73
N PHE A 704 -5.91 -15.76 29.91
CA PHE A 704 -5.11 -14.61 30.33
C PHE A 704 -6.01 -13.40 30.60
N CYS A 705 -6.92 -13.04 29.68
CA CYS A 705 -7.88 -11.94 29.89
C CYS A 705 -8.61 -12.05 31.24
N ARG A 706 -9.14 -13.25 31.55
CA ARG A 706 -9.82 -13.51 32.84
C ARG A 706 -8.87 -13.49 34.05
N ALA A 707 -7.65 -14.00 33.92
CA ALA A 707 -6.68 -14.01 35.01
C ALA A 707 -6.16 -12.62 35.39
N PHE A 708 -6.14 -11.70 34.42
CA PHE A 708 -5.78 -10.28 34.58
C PHE A 708 -7.01 -9.36 34.80
N GLY A 709 -8.20 -9.92 35.07
CA GLY A 709 -9.41 -9.15 35.40
C GLY A 709 -10.04 -8.36 34.26
N LEU A 710 -9.58 -8.52 33.02
CA LEU A 710 -10.09 -7.77 31.86
C LEU A 710 -11.56 -8.15 31.60
N GLN A 711 -12.42 -7.14 31.60
CA GLN A 711 -13.84 -7.33 31.33
C GLN A 711 -14.08 -7.70 29.86
N PRO A 712 -14.97 -8.67 29.56
CA PRO A 712 -15.46 -8.88 28.22
C PRO A 712 -16.11 -7.62 27.66
N PHE A 713 -15.93 -7.35 26.37
CA PHE A 713 -16.64 -6.28 25.71
C PHE A 713 -18.15 -6.57 25.73
N ILE A 714 -18.89 -5.80 26.52
CA ILE A 714 -20.35 -5.88 26.52
C ILE A 714 -20.83 -5.35 25.17
N ILE A 715 -21.27 -6.26 24.31
CA ILE A 715 -22.08 -5.90 23.15
C ILE A 715 -23.41 -5.41 23.73
N ALA A 716 -23.66 -4.11 23.68
CA ALA A 716 -24.96 -3.57 24.02
C ALA A 716 -25.98 -4.11 23.00
N GLU A 717 -26.79 -5.08 23.43
CA GLU A 717 -27.94 -5.53 22.64
C GLU A 717 -28.83 -4.32 22.33
N GLN A 718 -29.22 -4.17 21.06
CA GLN A 718 -29.95 -3.01 20.56
C GLN A 718 -31.41 -3.02 21.03
N GLY A 719 -31.63 -2.84 22.33
CA GLY A 719 -32.94 -2.99 22.96
C GLY A 719 -33.04 -2.71 24.46
N SER A 720 -31.98 -2.24 25.16
CA SER A 720 -32.06 -1.87 26.58
C SER A 720 -31.40 -0.52 26.90
N VAL A 721 -31.95 0.17 27.91
CA VAL A 721 -31.65 1.57 28.23
C VAL A 721 -30.31 1.70 28.99
N TYR A 722 -29.64 2.83 28.77
CA TYR A 722 -28.39 3.26 29.41
C TYR A 722 -28.22 2.79 30.86
N THR A 723 -27.16 2.02 31.11
CA THR A 723 -26.63 1.76 32.45
C THR A 723 -25.20 2.28 32.51
N THR A 724 -25.03 3.52 32.95
CA THR A 724 -23.72 4.17 33.09
C THR A 724 -22.99 3.61 34.31
N ILE A 725 -22.01 2.73 34.09
CA ILE A 725 -21.16 2.18 35.16
C ILE A 725 -19.69 2.48 34.91
N LEU A 726 -19.22 3.47 35.67
CA LEU A 726 -17.89 3.60 36.28
C LEU A 726 -16.63 3.64 35.39
N ASN A 727 -16.08 4.84 35.30
CA ASN A 727 -14.64 5.02 35.52
C ASN A 727 -14.27 4.52 36.93
N VAL A 728 -13.49 3.44 37.03
CA VAL A 728 -12.59 3.20 38.18
C VAL A 728 -11.29 2.57 37.68
N TYR A 729 -10.29 3.42 37.46
CA TYR A 729 -8.91 3.17 37.87
C TYR A 729 -8.32 4.54 38.30
N PRO A 730 -7.56 4.62 39.41
CA PRO A 730 -6.87 5.84 39.83
C PRO A 730 -5.58 6.09 39.04
#